data_AF-A0A9P0EBT0-F1
#
_entry.id   AF-A0A9P0EBT0-F1
#
_cell.length_a   1.000
_cell.length_b   1.000
_cell.length_c   1.000
_cell.angle_alpha   90.00
_cell.angle_beta   90.00
_cell.angle_gamma   90.00
#
_symmetry.space_group_name_H-M   'P 1'
#
loop_
_entity.id
_entity.type
_entity.pdbx_description
1 polymer ?
#
loop_
_entity_poly.entity_id
_entity_poly.type
_entity_poly.pdbx_seq_one_letter_code
_entity_poly.pdbx_strand_id
1 'polypeptide(L)'
;MRISIGIFALAAASSAAASNEANSRVRQRPDEFWDHIIKGSDVVDSMHAARDQESSELVNFNMRAKAVDPSSLGIDTVKQYSGYLDNEAEDKHLFYWFFESRNDPSTDPVVLWLNGGPGCSSMIGLFEELGPSRVLSNLTIVRNPHAWNNNASVIFIDQPVNTGFSYTNKNETTSSLAAAYDLYALLTLFFTEFPEYSTQDFHIAGESYAGHYVPSIGHKIVSEPDTIINLKSILVGNGLTDALTQYAYFRPMGCGEGGYNAVLSEQACQTMESNLPQCQESIQKCYDGGSNTVCINAFSLCNRLFITPYSSTGADLYDVRPNQPELDSGINEWLNKPEVIEALGVEVDGFEQCDTTVYLEFLYSGDWMQPMHRLIPDILAKIPVLVYAGDADYICNWLGNRAWYKALDWSGHEAVNNAQVQALYAGDEHYGDLTVADNFAFIQIFQAGHYVPTHQPMGWRRMDKLEGEGVKLTMEIVNGLLRRASLLSKPKWIKTGETFKDKLVDILVEIGRLFADVDSLAKPQEISERLKSILDRLWAVNDELNSRSVGSGRDILNEPLSNENWMVGDLGPITKTDFSPQSLKPDRIQATEYRRKISQLMPFFQVAQATVWAVPMLSLPIGCSLTFLQNQHNSEEVLELKIQFSQALGGKASFAISRSLKSLGRYEGGAPRI
;
A
#
# COMPACT_ATOMS: atom_id res chain seq x y z
N MET A 1 37.40 21.30 -7.66
CA MET A 1 37.83 19.92 -7.98
C MET A 1 36.53 19.16 -8.09
N ARG A 2 36.06 18.95 -9.33
CA ARG A 2 34.69 18.47 -9.63
C ARG A 2 34.60 17.00 -9.22
N ILE A 3 33.88 16.67 -8.16
CA ILE A 3 33.53 15.28 -7.83
C ILE A 3 32.14 15.06 -8.39
N SER A 4 32.09 14.85 -9.71
CA SER A 4 30.88 14.35 -10.36
C SER A 4 30.80 12.86 -10.05
N ILE A 5 29.85 12.46 -9.20
CA ILE A 5 29.44 11.05 -9.06
C ILE A 5 28.70 10.68 -10.35
N GLY A 6 29.48 10.41 -11.39
CA GLY A 6 28.99 9.99 -12.70
C GLY A 6 29.10 8.49 -12.83
N ILE A 7 28.04 7.75 -12.51
CA ILE A 7 27.95 6.29 -12.71
C ILE A 7 27.73 5.91 -14.20
N PHE A 8 27.67 6.86 -15.13
CA PHE A 8 27.58 6.55 -16.57
C PHE A 8 28.72 7.15 -17.41
N ALA A 9 29.86 6.46 -17.39
CA ALA A 9 30.88 6.57 -18.43
C ALA A 9 31.39 5.18 -18.85
N LEU A 10 30.54 4.37 -19.52
CA LEU A 10 31.01 3.26 -20.34
C LEU A 10 31.18 3.72 -21.79
N ALA A 11 32.33 4.33 -22.08
CA ALA A 11 32.92 4.30 -23.42
C ALA A 11 34.45 4.48 -23.30
N ALA A 12 35.17 3.41 -23.67
CA ALA A 12 36.63 3.31 -23.87
C ALA A 12 37.54 3.23 -22.62
N ALA A 13 37.68 2.01 -22.08
CA ALA A 13 38.92 1.59 -21.41
C ALA A 13 39.18 0.08 -21.64
N SER A 14 39.51 -0.29 -22.88
CA SER A 14 40.26 -1.52 -23.13
C SER A 14 41.73 -1.29 -22.77
N SER A 15 42.10 -1.42 -21.49
CA SER A 15 43.44 -1.80 -20.98
C SER A 15 43.61 -1.42 -19.50
N ALA A 16 43.05 -2.22 -18.60
CA ALA A 16 43.59 -2.43 -17.25
C ALA A 16 42.89 -3.63 -16.59
N ALA A 17 43.03 -4.81 -17.20
CA ALA A 17 42.93 -6.05 -16.43
C ALA A 17 44.22 -6.16 -15.61
N ALA A 18 44.23 -5.51 -14.46
CA ALA A 18 45.21 -5.75 -13.41
C ALA A 18 44.42 -5.96 -12.12
N SER A 19 44.31 -7.24 -11.76
CA SER A 19 43.86 -7.80 -10.49
C SER A 19 44.06 -6.87 -9.30
N ASN A 20 42.96 -6.36 -8.74
CA ASN A 20 42.88 -5.98 -7.34
C ASN A 20 42.01 -7.04 -6.64
N GLU A 21 42.60 -8.20 -6.39
CA GLU A 21 42.17 -9.06 -5.27
C GLU A 21 42.61 -8.33 -3.97
N ALA A 22 41.92 -7.26 -3.62
CA ALA A 22 41.90 -6.81 -2.23
C ALA A 22 40.90 -7.73 -1.53
N ASN A 23 41.39 -8.86 -1.04
CA ASN A 23 40.64 -9.78 -0.20
C ASN A 23 40.16 -8.98 1.04
N SER A 24 38.93 -8.45 1.01
CA SER A 24 38.33 -7.76 2.15
C SER A 24 38.30 -8.76 3.31
N ARG A 25 38.87 -8.41 4.46
CA ARG A 25 38.85 -9.34 5.59
C ARG A 25 37.47 -9.21 6.22
N VAL A 26 36.63 -10.20 5.95
CA VAL A 26 35.43 -10.41 6.76
C VAL A 26 35.87 -10.79 8.17
N ARG A 27 35.33 -10.08 9.16
CA ARG A 27 35.54 -10.33 10.57
C ARG A 27 34.20 -10.48 11.28
N GLN A 28 33.67 -11.70 11.22
CA GLN A 28 32.45 -12.04 11.92
C GLN A 28 32.56 -11.78 13.43
N ARG A 29 31.55 -11.12 13.98
CA ARG A 29 31.39 -10.90 15.41
C ARG A 29 30.90 -12.20 16.05
N PRO A 30 31.45 -12.58 17.23
CA PRO A 30 31.01 -13.77 17.91
C PRO A 30 29.56 -13.62 18.39
N ASP A 31 28.83 -14.72 18.58
CA ASP A 31 27.41 -14.72 18.96
C ASP A 31 27.14 -13.89 20.22
N GLU A 32 28.06 -13.86 21.19
CA GLU A 32 27.91 -13.11 22.44
C GLU A 32 27.97 -11.57 22.26
N PHE A 33 28.36 -11.09 21.07
CA PHE A 33 28.29 -9.67 20.73
C PHE A 33 26.85 -9.21 20.52
N TRP A 34 26.02 -10.09 19.93
CA TRP A 34 24.65 -9.79 19.52
C TRP A 34 23.70 -9.92 20.70
N ASP A 35 22.79 -8.96 20.84
CA ASP A 35 21.79 -8.96 21.92
C ASP A 35 20.63 -9.91 21.60
N HIS A 36 20.36 -10.11 20.31
CA HIS A 36 19.31 -10.98 19.79
C HIS A 36 19.87 -11.86 18.67
N ILE A 37 19.55 -13.15 18.70
CA ILE A 37 19.81 -14.10 17.61
C ILE A 37 18.57 -14.98 17.47
N ILE A 38 17.89 -14.86 16.34
CA ILE A 38 16.74 -15.70 15.99
C ILE A 38 17.10 -16.58 14.80
N LYS A 39 16.77 -17.87 14.91
CA LYS A 39 17.01 -18.85 13.84
C LYS A 39 15.72 -19.15 13.13
N GLY A 40 15.75 -19.15 11.80
CA GLY A 40 14.59 -19.50 11.00
C GLY A 40 14.11 -20.93 11.23
N SER A 41 15.00 -21.85 11.62
CA SER A 41 14.62 -23.20 12.07
C SER A 41 13.62 -23.16 13.23
N ASP A 42 13.83 -22.26 14.19
CA ASP A 42 13.01 -22.16 15.40
C ASP A 42 11.65 -21.50 15.09
N VAL A 43 11.65 -20.55 14.14
CA VAL A 43 10.42 -19.91 13.64
C VAL A 43 9.55 -20.91 12.91
N VAL A 44 10.12 -21.69 11.98
CA VAL A 44 9.39 -22.72 11.22
C VAL A 44 8.80 -23.78 12.13
N ASP A 45 9.53 -24.22 13.17
CA ASP A 45 9.03 -25.19 14.14
C ASP A 45 7.84 -24.66 14.97
N SER A 46 7.80 -23.35 15.20
CA SER A 46 6.71 -22.68 15.95
C SER A 46 5.44 -22.48 15.11
N MET A 47 5.55 -22.29 13.80
CA MET A 47 4.43 -22.14 12.86
C MET A 47 3.80 -23.52 12.59
N HIS A 48 2.75 -23.88 13.35
CA HIS A 48 2.09 -25.19 13.22
C HIS A 48 1.44 -25.39 11.82
N ALA A 49 2.17 -26.08 10.93
CA ALA A 49 1.75 -26.78 9.72
C ALA A 49 1.23 -25.98 8.51
N ALA A 50 2.13 -25.72 7.56
CA ALA A 50 1.89 -25.95 6.13
C ALA A 50 3.22 -26.33 5.46
N ARG A 51 3.34 -27.58 5.02
CA ARG A 51 4.52 -28.09 4.31
C ARG A 51 4.53 -27.55 2.88
N ASP A 52 5.06 -26.35 2.70
CA ASP A 52 5.47 -25.86 1.38
C ASP A 52 6.99 -25.68 1.33
N GLN A 53 7.57 -25.87 0.14
CA GLN A 53 9.02 -25.89 -0.10
C GLN A 53 9.72 -24.59 0.36
N GLU A 54 9.03 -23.45 0.42
CA GLU A 54 9.63 -22.16 0.80
C GLU A 54 9.67 -21.93 2.32
N SER A 55 8.70 -22.46 3.08
CA SER A 55 8.83 -22.57 4.55
C SER A 55 10.07 -23.38 4.93
N SER A 56 10.52 -24.28 4.04
CA SER A 56 11.72 -25.07 4.21
C SER A 56 13.02 -24.35 3.86
N GLU A 57 12.97 -23.18 3.21
CA GLU A 57 14.18 -22.37 2.95
C GLU A 57 14.47 -21.40 4.08
N LEU A 58 13.44 -20.90 4.78
CA LEU A 58 13.60 -20.02 5.96
C LEU A 58 14.51 -20.66 7.03
N VAL A 59 14.54 -21.99 7.13
CA VAL A 59 15.40 -22.73 8.06
C VAL A 59 16.91 -22.47 7.88
N ASN A 60 17.31 -21.99 6.71
CA ASN A 60 18.71 -21.64 6.41
C ASN A 60 19.07 -20.22 6.84
N PHE A 61 18.09 -19.42 7.25
CA PHE A 61 18.28 -18.02 7.60
C PHE A 61 18.35 -17.84 9.11
N ASN A 62 19.25 -16.96 9.55
CA ASN A 62 19.34 -16.46 10.91
C ASN A 62 19.30 -14.93 10.88
N MET A 63 18.76 -14.29 11.91
CA MET A 63 18.88 -12.84 12.07
C MET A 63 19.56 -12.54 13.40
N ARG A 64 20.56 -11.67 13.34
CA ARG A 64 21.31 -11.14 14.47
C ARG A 64 20.97 -9.66 14.65
N ALA A 65 20.82 -9.21 15.89
CA ALA A 65 20.57 -7.81 16.20
C ALA A 65 21.38 -7.34 17.42
N LYS A 66 21.88 -6.12 17.33
CA LYS A 66 22.56 -5.39 18.40
C LYS A 66 21.77 -4.12 18.70
N ALA A 67 21.43 -3.89 19.97
CA ALA A 67 20.93 -2.61 20.41
C ALA A 67 22.06 -1.57 20.32
N VAL A 68 21.88 -0.54 19.50
CA VAL A 68 22.85 0.54 19.31
C VAL A 68 22.57 1.62 20.33
N ASP A 69 23.54 1.95 21.19
CA ASP A 69 23.43 3.06 22.14
C ASP A 69 23.31 4.39 21.36
N PRO A 70 22.15 5.09 21.42
CA PRO A 70 21.94 6.31 20.65
C PRO A 70 22.96 7.41 20.97
N SER A 71 23.47 7.42 22.21
CA SER A 71 24.46 8.41 22.67
C SER A 71 25.86 8.16 22.12
N SER A 72 26.15 6.93 21.68
CA SER A 72 27.49 6.55 21.18
C SER A 72 27.81 7.15 19.80
N LEU A 73 26.81 7.22 18.92
CA LEU A 73 26.98 7.73 17.56
C LEU A 73 26.38 9.13 17.35
N GLY A 74 25.45 9.56 18.21
CA GLY A 74 24.84 10.89 18.12
C GLY A 74 23.95 11.11 16.89
N ILE A 75 23.51 10.04 16.22
CA ILE A 75 22.65 10.09 15.03
C ILE A 75 21.20 10.42 15.37
N ASP A 76 20.67 9.87 16.46
CA ASP A 76 19.37 10.21 17.02
C ASP A 76 19.33 9.87 18.53
N THR A 77 18.19 10.10 19.17
CA THR A 77 17.94 9.76 20.58
C THR A 77 16.99 8.57 20.76
N VAL A 78 16.43 8.04 19.67
CA VAL A 78 15.48 6.92 19.67
C VAL A 78 16.19 5.58 19.77
N LYS A 79 15.46 4.52 20.16
CA LYS A 79 15.97 3.15 20.16
C LYS A 79 16.38 2.74 18.74
N GLN A 80 17.50 2.05 18.64
CA GLN A 80 18.11 1.64 17.39
C GLN A 80 18.59 0.18 17.48
N TYR A 81 18.45 -0.54 16.38
CA TYR A 81 19.04 -1.86 16.21
C TYR A 81 19.84 -1.91 14.91
N SER A 82 21.03 -2.49 14.94
CA SER A 82 21.75 -2.86 13.73
C SER A 82 22.08 -4.35 13.77
N GLY A 83 22.32 -4.95 12.61
CA GLY A 83 22.72 -6.35 12.56
C GLY A 83 22.67 -6.92 11.17
N TYR A 84 22.57 -8.25 11.11
CA TYR A 84 22.65 -9.00 9.87
C TYR A 84 21.52 -10.02 9.75
N LEU A 85 21.01 -10.21 8.53
CA LEU A 85 20.44 -11.49 8.10
C LEU A 85 21.56 -12.36 7.56
N ASP A 86 21.66 -13.59 8.03
CA ASP A 86 22.61 -14.59 7.55
C ASP A 86 21.86 -15.72 6.83
N ASN A 87 22.17 -15.98 5.56
CA ASN A 87 21.75 -17.17 4.83
C ASN A 87 22.91 -18.18 4.84
N GLU A 88 22.86 -19.15 5.74
CA GLU A 88 23.94 -20.12 5.95
C GLU A 88 24.18 -21.02 4.72
N ALA A 89 23.13 -21.29 3.95
CA ALA A 89 23.23 -22.13 2.76
C ALA A 89 24.06 -21.42 1.67
N GLU A 90 23.83 -20.13 1.49
CA GLU A 90 24.43 -19.33 0.43
C GLU A 90 25.56 -18.40 0.90
N ASP A 91 25.91 -18.41 2.20
CA ASP A 91 26.93 -17.52 2.78
C ASP A 91 26.65 -16.04 2.51
N LYS A 92 25.39 -15.62 2.67
CA LYS A 92 24.96 -14.23 2.45
C LYS A 92 24.70 -13.55 3.78
N HIS A 93 25.19 -12.32 3.91
CA HIS A 93 25.06 -11.52 5.13
C HIS A 93 24.54 -10.13 4.78
N LEU A 94 23.26 -9.84 5.02
CA LEU A 94 22.64 -8.54 4.74
C LEU A 94 22.60 -7.65 5.98
N PHE A 95 23.32 -6.53 5.94
CA PHE A 95 23.30 -5.52 6.98
C PHE A 95 22.01 -4.71 6.97
N TYR A 96 21.46 -4.43 8.16
CA TYR A 96 20.37 -3.49 8.35
C TYR A 96 20.60 -2.57 9.54
N TRP A 97 19.95 -1.39 9.49
CA TRP A 97 19.89 -0.45 10.61
C TRP A 97 18.47 0.09 10.77
N PHE A 98 17.89 -0.14 11.94
CA PHE A 98 16.55 0.25 12.34
C PHE A 98 16.55 1.41 13.34
N PHE A 99 15.58 2.31 13.19
CA PHE A 99 15.29 3.43 14.09
C PHE A 99 13.81 3.43 14.46
N GLU A 100 13.50 3.51 15.76
CA GLU A 100 12.13 3.75 16.21
C GLU A 100 11.60 5.12 15.77
N SER A 101 10.26 5.24 15.70
CA SER A 101 9.58 6.53 15.58
C SER A 101 9.96 7.46 16.75
N ARG A 102 10.20 8.73 16.44
CA ARG A 102 10.37 9.82 17.42
C ARG A 102 9.06 10.22 18.09
N ASN A 103 7.92 9.84 17.52
CA ASN A 103 6.58 10.14 18.04
C ASN A 103 6.09 9.02 18.97
N ASP A 104 5.29 8.07 18.47
CA ASP A 104 4.81 6.93 19.26
C ASP A 104 5.20 5.62 18.57
N PRO A 105 6.37 5.05 18.91
CA PRO A 105 6.86 3.83 18.29
C PRO A 105 6.01 2.59 18.60
N SER A 106 5.00 2.69 19.48
CA SER A 106 4.06 1.59 19.76
C SER A 106 2.85 1.58 18.81
N THR A 107 2.54 2.70 18.16
CA THR A 107 1.39 2.81 17.24
C THR A 107 1.74 3.29 15.83
N ASP A 108 2.86 4.00 15.69
CA ASP A 108 3.31 4.50 14.40
C ASP A 108 3.72 3.35 13.47
N PRO A 109 3.57 3.52 12.15
CA PRO A 109 3.88 2.48 11.16
C PRO A 109 5.37 2.16 11.11
N VAL A 110 5.70 1.01 10.52
CA VAL A 110 7.07 0.61 10.16
C VAL A 110 7.26 0.78 8.66
N VAL A 111 8.39 1.36 8.26
CA VAL A 111 8.75 1.57 6.85
C VAL A 111 10.09 0.90 6.56
N LEU A 112 10.13 0.02 5.58
CA LEU A 112 11.36 -0.40 4.93
C LEU A 112 11.75 0.65 3.87
N TRP A 113 12.97 1.15 3.91
CA TRP A 113 13.57 1.96 2.85
C TRP A 113 14.66 1.21 2.09
N LEU A 114 14.61 1.30 0.75
CA LEU A 114 15.57 0.70 -0.17
C LEU A 114 16.09 1.77 -1.16
N ASN A 115 17.40 2.03 -1.15
CA ASN A 115 18.05 2.71 -2.27
C ASN A 115 18.23 1.77 -3.47
N GLY A 116 18.57 2.36 -4.63
CA GLY A 116 18.71 1.66 -5.91
C GLY A 116 20.15 1.29 -6.28
N GLY A 117 20.61 1.80 -7.43
CA GLY A 117 21.91 1.46 -8.03
C GLY A 117 21.75 0.74 -9.37
N PRO A 118 21.59 -0.61 -9.41
CA PRO A 118 21.64 -1.57 -8.29
C PRO A 118 23.00 -1.60 -7.60
N GLY A 119 23.03 -2.00 -6.32
CA GLY A 119 24.26 -2.08 -5.53
C GLY A 119 24.62 -0.84 -4.71
N CYS A 120 23.69 0.12 -4.56
CA CYS A 120 23.90 1.28 -3.70
C CYS A 120 23.28 1.09 -2.31
N SER A 121 24.03 1.43 -1.27
CA SER A 121 23.68 1.29 0.14
C SER A 121 22.47 2.15 0.52
N SER A 122 21.61 1.60 1.39
CA SER A 122 20.51 2.37 1.98
C SER A 122 20.97 3.34 3.07
N MET A 123 22.26 3.33 3.43
CA MET A 123 22.87 4.36 4.27
C MET A 123 22.90 5.72 3.55
N ILE A 124 22.83 5.74 2.21
CA ILE A 124 22.62 6.97 1.43
C ILE A 124 21.28 7.59 1.85
N GLY A 125 20.18 6.84 1.76
CA GLY A 125 18.86 7.28 2.22
C GLY A 125 18.82 7.74 3.67
N LEU A 126 19.55 7.02 4.54
CA LEU A 126 19.64 7.36 5.95
C LEU A 126 20.31 8.73 6.17
N PHE A 127 21.46 8.99 5.56
CA PHE A 127 22.27 10.18 5.88
C PHE A 127 22.15 11.35 4.91
N GLU A 128 21.71 11.11 3.68
CA GLU A 128 21.66 12.14 2.64
C GLU A 128 20.23 12.60 2.34
N GLU A 129 19.25 11.73 2.62
CA GLU A 129 17.88 11.92 2.15
C GLU A 129 16.88 12.14 3.29
N LEU A 130 16.48 11.05 3.96
CA LEU A 130 15.26 11.00 4.78
C LEU A 130 15.46 10.46 6.19
N GLY A 131 16.66 9.99 6.53
CA GLY A 131 16.93 9.51 7.88
C GLY A 131 17.14 10.63 8.90
N PRO A 132 17.46 10.24 10.15
CA PRO A 132 17.35 11.11 11.33
C PRO A 132 18.36 12.26 11.37
N SER A 133 19.52 12.12 10.71
CA SER A 133 20.61 13.07 10.69
C SER A 133 21.40 12.98 9.39
N ARG A 134 22.10 14.06 9.05
CA ARG A 134 23.06 14.14 7.95
C ARG A 134 24.49 14.16 8.46
N VAL A 135 25.42 13.64 7.67
CA VAL A 135 26.86 13.75 7.93
C VAL A 135 27.47 14.66 6.86
N LEU A 136 27.99 15.80 7.30
CA LEU A 136 28.66 16.75 6.41
C LEU A 136 30.10 16.31 6.10
N SER A 137 30.72 16.89 5.07
CA SER A 137 32.13 16.57 4.68
C SER A 137 33.16 16.82 5.80
N ASN A 138 32.85 17.71 6.76
CA ASN A 138 33.68 17.93 7.94
C ASN A 138 33.40 16.91 9.08
N LEU A 139 32.63 15.86 8.80
CA LEU A 139 32.21 14.78 9.70
C LEU A 139 31.32 15.23 10.86
N THR A 140 30.74 16.42 10.77
CA THR A 140 29.73 16.88 11.73
C THR A 140 28.39 16.22 11.42
N ILE A 141 27.76 15.68 12.45
CA ILE A 141 26.41 15.14 12.39
C ILE A 141 25.42 16.29 12.62
N VAL A 142 24.47 16.45 11.71
CA VAL A 142 23.43 17.49 11.77
C VAL A 142 22.07 16.83 11.78
N ARG A 143 21.28 17.09 12.82
CA ARG A 143 19.91 16.56 12.93
C ARG A 143 19.07 16.95 11.72
N ASN A 144 18.36 15.98 11.16
CA ASN A 144 17.35 16.20 10.14
C ASN A 144 15.99 16.44 10.83
N PRO A 145 15.44 17.66 10.82
CA PRO A 145 14.12 17.95 11.39
C PRO A 145 12.98 17.33 10.57
N HIS A 146 13.28 16.84 9.37
CA HIS A 146 12.33 16.34 8.38
C HIS A 146 12.44 14.84 8.15
N ALA A 147 13.10 14.15 9.07
CA ALA A 147 13.32 12.73 8.98
C ALA A 147 12.00 11.95 8.93
N TRP A 148 11.94 10.89 8.14
CA TRP A 148 10.79 10.00 8.08
C TRP A 148 10.52 9.34 9.43
N ASN A 149 11.56 9.13 10.24
CA ASN A 149 11.39 8.58 11.58
C ASN A 149 10.75 9.56 12.58
N ASN A 150 10.28 10.74 12.16
CA ASN A 150 9.45 11.59 13.00
C ASN A 150 8.10 10.93 13.35
N ASN A 151 7.53 10.11 12.46
CA ASN A 151 6.19 9.53 12.58
C ASN A 151 6.11 8.08 12.06
N ALA A 152 7.24 7.40 11.98
CA ALA A 152 7.35 6.00 11.59
C ALA A 152 8.63 5.41 12.19
N SER A 153 8.63 4.11 12.46
CA SER A 153 9.89 3.39 12.64
C SER A 153 10.44 3.03 11.26
N VAL A 154 11.75 3.14 11.03
CA VAL A 154 12.35 2.97 9.68
C VAL A 154 13.46 1.93 9.72
N ILE A 155 13.41 0.95 8.80
CA ILE A 155 14.45 -0.04 8.54
C ILE A 155 15.18 0.36 7.26
N PHE A 156 16.49 0.57 7.33
CA PHE A 156 17.36 0.74 6.16
C PHE A 156 18.14 -0.55 5.95
N ILE A 157 18.10 -1.13 4.74
CA ILE A 157 18.78 -2.39 4.43
C ILE A 157 19.79 -2.17 3.31
N ASP A 158 21.03 -2.61 3.54
CA ASP A 158 22.02 -2.73 2.49
C ASP A 158 21.76 -4.01 1.71
N GLN A 159 21.21 -3.88 0.51
CA GLN A 159 20.86 -5.01 -0.33
C GLN A 159 21.09 -4.65 -1.79
N PRO A 160 21.42 -5.64 -2.64
CA PRO A 160 21.69 -7.06 -2.33
C PRO A 160 23.03 -7.29 -1.60
N VAL A 161 23.43 -8.54 -1.38
CA VAL A 161 24.75 -8.85 -0.80
C VAL A 161 25.90 -8.14 -1.55
N ASN A 162 26.97 -7.81 -0.82
CA ASN A 162 28.09 -6.94 -1.25
C ASN A 162 27.76 -5.45 -1.38
N THR A 163 26.51 -5.03 -1.18
CA THR A 163 26.16 -3.61 -1.08
C THR A 163 26.52 -3.06 0.30
N GLY A 164 27.21 -1.93 0.38
CA GLY A 164 27.49 -1.26 1.66
C GLY A 164 28.20 -2.15 2.67
N PHE A 165 27.56 -2.43 3.81
CA PHE A 165 28.09 -3.34 4.84
C PHE A 165 27.68 -4.81 4.69
N SER A 166 26.84 -5.13 3.71
CA SER A 166 26.44 -6.50 3.39
C SER A 166 27.54 -7.22 2.62
N TYR A 167 27.66 -8.54 2.79
CA TYR A 167 28.75 -9.29 2.17
C TYR A 167 28.40 -10.76 1.92
N THR A 168 29.19 -11.40 1.06
CA THR A 168 29.21 -12.86 0.85
C THR A 168 30.60 -13.30 0.42
N ASN A 169 31.01 -14.54 0.73
CA ASN A 169 32.21 -15.15 0.14
C ASN A 169 31.90 -16.13 -0.99
N LYS A 170 30.62 -16.27 -1.38
CA LYS A 170 30.13 -17.19 -2.42
C LYS A 170 29.52 -16.41 -3.60
N ASN A 171 28.88 -17.16 -4.51
CA ASN A 171 28.13 -16.62 -5.64
C ASN A 171 27.08 -15.60 -5.17
N GLU A 172 26.96 -14.55 -5.96
CA GLU A 172 26.29 -13.30 -5.60
C GLU A 172 24.78 -13.34 -5.95
N THR A 173 23.99 -12.45 -5.35
CA THR A 173 22.57 -12.28 -5.71
C THR A 173 22.48 -11.47 -7.01
N THR A 174 21.94 -12.07 -8.07
CA THR A 174 22.04 -11.48 -9.41
C THR A 174 20.74 -10.89 -9.98
N SER A 175 19.61 -10.94 -9.26
CA SER A 175 18.34 -10.38 -9.75
C SER A 175 17.46 -9.82 -8.64
N SER A 176 16.55 -8.91 -9.01
CA SER A 176 15.61 -8.28 -8.06
C SER A 176 14.64 -9.30 -7.45
N LEU A 177 14.26 -10.32 -8.22
CA LEU A 177 13.41 -11.41 -7.72
C LEU A 177 14.16 -12.30 -6.72
N ALA A 178 15.45 -12.57 -6.93
CA ALA A 178 16.25 -13.33 -5.97
C ALA A 178 16.47 -12.52 -4.67
N ALA A 179 16.76 -11.23 -4.78
CA ALA A 179 16.92 -10.34 -3.63
C ALA A 179 15.64 -10.27 -2.75
N ALA A 180 14.47 -10.41 -3.36
CA ALA A 180 13.19 -10.43 -2.63
C ALA A 180 13.08 -11.59 -1.63
N TYR A 181 13.73 -12.74 -1.86
CA TYR A 181 13.71 -13.86 -0.91
C TYR A 181 14.52 -13.53 0.35
N ASP A 182 15.73 -12.99 0.17
CA ASP A 182 16.57 -12.58 1.30
C ASP A 182 15.85 -11.49 2.11
N LEU A 183 15.27 -10.48 1.46
CA LEU A 183 14.47 -9.45 2.13
C LEU A 183 13.25 -10.01 2.87
N TYR A 184 12.54 -10.95 2.26
CA TYR A 184 11.39 -11.60 2.89
C TYR A 184 11.79 -12.38 4.16
N ALA A 185 12.91 -13.09 4.12
CA ALA A 185 13.45 -13.81 5.26
C ALA A 185 13.84 -12.85 6.39
N LEU A 186 14.58 -11.77 6.11
CA LEU A 186 14.93 -10.76 7.12
C LEU A 186 13.69 -10.17 7.78
N LEU A 187 12.70 -9.73 6.99
CA LEU A 187 11.48 -9.13 7.54
C LEU A 187 10.68 -10.13 8.38
N THR A 188 10.59 -11.38 7.94
CA THR A 188 9.90 -12.44 8.71
C THR A 188 10.59 -12.69 10.05
N LEU A 189 11.92 -12.81 10.07
CA LEU A 189 12.67 -12.99 11.31
C LEU A 189 12.62 -11.74 12.20
N PHE A 190 12.71 -10.55 11.62
CA PHE A 190 12.63 -9.27 12.34
C PHE A 190 11.29 -9.12 13.07
N PHE A 191 10.17 -9.32 12.38
CA PHE A 191 8.84 -9.20 12.99
C PHE A 191 8.51 -10.36 13.95
N THR A 192 9.22 -11.48 13.86
CA THR A 192 9.10 -12.57 14.84
C THR A 192 9.87 -12.23 16.12
N GLU A 193 11.10 -11.72 16.01
CA GLU A 193 11.94 -11.36 17.15
C GLU A 193 11.42 -10.11 17.88
N PHE A 194 10.88 -9.15 17.13
CA PHE A 194 10.33 -7.89 17.64
C PHE A 194 8.81 -7.81 17.41
N PRO A 195 8.01 -8.63 18.12
CA PRO A 195 6.57 -8.73 17.89
C PRO A 195 5.81 -7.43 18.20
N GLU A 196 6.38 -6.49 18.95
CA GLU A 196 5.81 -5.16 19.16
C GLU A 196 5.58 -4.40 17.85
N TYR A 197 6.41 -4.64 16.82
CA TYR A 197 6.31 -3.97 15.53
C TYR A 197 5.47 -4.76 14.51
N SER A 198 5.26 -6.07 14.70
CA SER A 198 4.59 -6.93 13.71
C SER A 198 3.10 -6.63 13.49
N THR A 199 2.47 -6.03 14.51
CA THR A 199 1.05 -5.63 14.45
C THR A 199 0.84 -4.25 13.83
N GLN A 200 1.90 -3.47 13.65
CA GLN A 200 1.85 -2.13 13.09
C GLN A 200 1.66 -2.19 11.58
N ASP A 201 1.16 -1.11 11.00
CA ASP A 201 1.09 -0.99 9.54
C ASP A 201 2.51 -0.98 8.96
N PHE A 202 2.80 -1.91 8.05
CA PHE A 202 4.12 -2.00 7.43
C PHE A 202 4.09 -1.52 5.97
N HIS A 203 5.09 -0.75 5.57
CA HIS A 203 5.21 -0.17 4.23
C HIS A 203 6.60 -0.42 3.67
N ILE A 204 6.68 -0.59 2.35
CA ILE A 204 7.95 -0.72 1.65
C ILE A 204 8.09 0.48 0.72
N ALA A 205 9.18 1.21 0.86
CA ALA A 205 9.50 2.37 0.07
C ALA A 205 10.90 2.23 -0.51
N GLY A 206 11.12 2.84 -1.67
CA GLY A 206 12.44 2.93 -2.23
C GLY A 206 12.45 3.79 -3.48
N GLU A 207 13.65 4.02 -4.00
CA GLU A 207 13.85 4.89 -5.16
C GLU A 207 14.74 4.30 -6.26
N SER A 208 14.67 4.90 -7.45
CA SER A 208 15.56 4.58 -8.56
C SER A 208 15.40 3.12 -9.02
N TYR A 209 16.48 2.33 -8.98
CA TYR A 209 16.43 0.89 -9.25
C TYR A 209 15.56 0.11 -8.25
N ALA A 210 15.20 0.69 -7.10
CA ALA A 210 14.19 0.10 -6.23
C ALA A 210 12.79 0.08 -6.88
N GLY A 211 12.60 0.73 -8.04
CA GLY A 211 11.47 0.46 -8.93
C GLY A 211 11.40 -0.98 -9.45
N HIS A 212 12.49 -1.75 -9.35
CA HIS A 212 12.53 -3.21 -9.50
C HIS A 212 12.39 -3.94 -8.16
N TYR A 213 13.12 -3.50 -7.13
CA TYR A 213 13.14 -4.16 -5.83
C TYR A 213 11.79 -4.12 -5.12
N VAL A 214 11.20 -2.93 -4.98
CA VAL A 214 9.96 -2.70 -4.22
C VAL A 214 8.78 -3.52 -4.76
N PRO A 215 8.52 -3.58 -6.09
CA PRO A 215 7.51 -4.51 -6.62
C PRO A 215 7.87 -5.98 -6.39
N SER A 216 9.15 -6.36 -6.45
CA SER A 216 9.60 -7.74 -6.24
C SER A 216 9.31 -8.22 -4.81
N ILE A 217 9.74 -7.47 -3.79
CA ILE A 217 9.46 -7.82 -2.39
C ILE A 217 7.97 -7.64 -2.04
N GLY A 218 7.32 -6.61 -2.57
CA GLY A 218 5.88 -6.40 -2.37
C GLY A 218 5.07 -7.58 -2.89
N HIS A 219 5.37 -8.06 -4.10
CA HIS A 219 4.72 -9.23 -4.69
C HIS A 219 4.99 -10.51 -3.90
N LYS A 220 6.24 -10.73 -3.47
CA LYS A 220 6.61 -11.88 -2.64
C LYS A 220 5.79 -11.92 -1.35
N ILE A 221 5.70 -10.82 -0.60
CA ILE A 221 4.96 -10.76 0.66
C ILE A 221 3.46 -11.00 0.42
N VAL A 222 2.84 -10.28 -0.52
CA VAL A 222 1.38 -10.42 -0.71
C VAL A 222 0.99 -11.78 -1.27
N SER A 223 1.90 -12.47 -1.95
CA SER A 223 1.67 -13.81 -2.52
C SER A 223 1.82 -14.92 -1.48
N GLU A 224 2.42 -14.64 -0.34
CA GLU A 224 2.59 -15.61 0.74
C GLU A 224 1.30 -15.74 1.58
N PRO A 225 0.65 -16.91 1.61
CA PRO A 225 -0.68 -17.07 2.22
C PRO A 225 -0.70 -16.87 3.73
N ASP A 226 0.39 -17.21 4.42
CA ASP A 226 0.50 -17.21 5.88
C ASP A 226 1.61 -16.25 6.38
N THR A 227 1.88 -15.18 5.64
CA THR A 227 2.86 -14.18 6.08
C THR A 227 2.41 -13.48 7.36
N ILE A 228 3.35 -13.32 8.30
CA ILE A 228 3.15 -12.52 9.52
C ILE A 228 3.30 -11.02 9.27
N ILE A 229 3.78 -10.64 8.08
CA ILE A 229 4.11 -9.27 7.73
C ILE A 229 2.81 -8.52 7.37
N ASN A 230 2.45 -7.52 8.19
CA ASN A 230 1.27 -6.70 7.99
C ASN A 230 1.47 -5.61 6.91
N LEU A 231 1.83 -6.02 5.69
CA LEU A 231 2.08 -5.11 4.58
C LEU A 231 0.82 -4.36 4.17
N LYS A 232 0.90 -3.02 4.16
CA LYS A 232 -0.20 -2.10 3.89
C LYS A 232 -0.05 -1.33 2.59
N SER A 233 1.17 -1.04 2.14
CA SER A 233 1.38 -0.45 0.80
C SER A 233 2.83 -0.58 0.35
N ILE A 234 3.03 -0.29 -0.93
CA ILE A 234 4.35 -0.05 -1.50
C ILE A 234 4.46 1.35 -2.12
N LEU A 235 5.65 1.93 -2.06
CA LEU A 235 5.96 3.28 -2.52
C LEU A 235 7.21 3.25 -3.42
N VAL A 236 7.10 3.80 -4.62
CA VAL A 236 8.22 3.86 -5.59
C VAL A 236 8.48 5.31 -5.97
N GLY A 237 9.63 5.84 -5.53
CA GLY A 237 10.11 7.18 -5.85
C GLY A 237 11.04 7.16 -7.06
N ASN A 238 10.77 8.00 -8.08
CA ASN A 238 11.66 8.16 -9.23
C ASN A 238 12.17 6.80 -9.75
N GLY A 239 11.26 5.84 -9.93
CA GLY A 239 11.63 4.45 -10.18
C GLY A 239 11.81 4.11 -11.66
N LEU A 240 12.66 3.13 -11.94
CA LEU A 240 12.59 2.35 -13.19
C LEU A 240 11.75 1.09 -12.92
N THR A 241 10.61 0.93 -13.59
CA THR A 241 9.66 -0.17 -13.35
C THR A 241 9.12 -0.78 -14.64
N ASP A 242 8.93 0.04 -15.68
CA ASP A 242 8.58 -0.36 -17.04
C ASP A 242 9.52 0.33 -18.04
N ALA A 243 10.67 -0.30 -18.28
CA ALA A 243 11.66 0.21 -19.23
C ALA A 243 11.05 0.41 -20.63
N LEU A 244 10.19 -0.48 -21.11
CA LEU A 244 9.64 -0.37 -22.46
C LEU A 244 8.88 0.95 -22.68
N THR A 245 8.04 1.31 -21.71
CA THR A 245 7.29 2.58 -21.76
C THR A 245 8.16 3.76 -21.39
N GLN A 246 8.97 3.66 -20.32
CA GLN A 246 9.74 4.79 -19.78
C GLN A 246 10.80 5.32 -20.76
N TYR A 247 11.44 4.46 -21.57
CA TYR A 247 12.48 4.91 -22.51
C TYR A 247 11.99 5.88 -23.59
N ALA A 248 10.69 5.85 -23.91
CA ALA A 248 10.09 6.82 -24.83
C ALA A 248 10.13 8.26 -24.27
N TYR A 249 10.32 8.43 -22.96
CA TYR A 249 10.23 9.73 -22.29
C TYR A 249 11.57 10.39 -21.98
N PHE A 250 12.70 9.74 -22.27
CA PHE A 250 14.02 10.39 -22.21
C PHE A 250 14.15 11.54 -23.21
N ARG A 251 13.61 11.37 -24.42
CA ARG A 251 13.62 12.44 -25.43
C ARG A 251 12.81 13.66 -24.96
N PRO A 252 11.48 13.58 -24.71
CA PRO A 252 10.72 14.76 -24.31
C PRO A 252 11.28 15.43 -23.04
N MET A 253 11.78 14.65 -22.07
CA MET A 253 12.43 15.21 -20.88
C MET A 253 13.69 16.04 -21.23
N GLY A 254 14.61 15.48 -22.01
CA GLY A 254 15.87 16.16 -22.38
C GLY A 254 15.71 17.27 -23.43
N CYS A 255 14.59 17.27 -24.16
CA CYS A 255 14.30 18.17 -25.28
C CYS A 255 13.31 19.29 -24.95
N GLY A 256 13.03 19.52 -23.66
CA GLY A 256 12.30 20.69 -23.18
C GLY A 256 10.78 20.53 -23.09
N GLU A 257 10.27 19.30 -23.11
CA GLU A 257 8.85 18.99 -22.99
C GLU A 257 8.46 18.49 -21.58
N GLY A 258 9.43 18.37 -20.68
CA GLY A 258 9.26 17.92 -19.29
C GLY A 258 8.97 19.01 -18.26
N GLY A 259 8.85 20.28 -18.68
CA GLY A 259 8.64 21.44 -17.78
C GLY A 259 9.88 22.31 -17.58
N TYR A 260 11.05 21.86 -18.06
CA TYR A 260 12.32 22.59 -18.03
C TYR A 260 12.83 22.86 -19.44
N ASN A 261 13.83 23.74 -19.56
CA ASN A 261 14.46 24.05 -20.86
C ASN A 261 15.17 22.81 -21.42
N ALA A 262 15.23 22.71 -22.75
CA ALA A 262 15.99 21.66 -23.42
C ALA A 262 17.47 21.69 -23.01
N VAL A 263 18.00 20.51 -22.67
CA VAL A 263 19.43 20.27 -22.42
C VAL A 263 20.10 19.73 -23.69
N LEU A 264 19.37 18.93 -24.45
CA LEU A 264 19.83 18.31 -25.69
C LEU A 264 19.68 19.24 -26.89
N SER A 265 20.55 19.07 -27.88
CA SER A 265 20.41 19.74 -29.18
C SER A 265 19.28 19.15 -30.00
N GLU A 266 18.71 19.95 -30.92
CA GLU A 266 17.65 19.50 -31.82
C GLU A 266 18.06 18.24 -32.63
N GLN A 267 19.32 18.17 -33.06
CA GLN A 267 19.86 17.00 -33.75
C GLN A 267 19.88 15.75 -32.87
N ALA A 268 20.24 15.89 -31.58
CA ALA A 268 20.20 14.77 -30.63
C ALA A 268 18.76 14.31 -30.41
N CYS A 269 17.83 15.25 -30.25
CA CYS A 269 16.40 14.98 -30.11
C CYS A 269 15.82 14.22 -31.31
N GLN A 270 16.13 14.63 -32.54
CA GLN A 270 15.71 13.94 -33.77
C GLN A 270 16.32 12.53 -33.89
N THR A 271 17.57 12.38 -33.44
CA THR A 271 18.27 11.08 -33.44
C THR A 271 17.61 10.13 -32.44
N MET A 272 17.28 10.58 -31.23
CA MET A 272 16.56 9.78 -30.23
C MET A 272 15.19 9.34 -30.75
N GLU A 273 14.41 10.26 -31.32
CA GLU A 273 13.09 9.97 -31.91
C GLU A 273 13.19 8.85 -32.96
N SER A 274 14.14 8.96 -33.89
CA SER A 274 14.32 8.00 -34.99
C SER A 274 14.76 6.62 -34.52
N ASN A 275 15.42 6.52 -33.36
CA ASN A 275 15.95 5.26 -32.83
C ASN A 275 15.05 4.63 -31.75
N LEU A 276 13.98 5.30 -31.33
CA LEU A 276 13.05 4.79 -30.32
C LEU A 276 12.44 3.42 -30.68
N PRO A 277 11.96 3.19 -31.92
CA PRO A 277 11.40 1.88 -32.27
C PRO A 277 12.41 0.74 -32.10
N GLN A 278 13.68 0.98 -32.45
CA GLN A 278 14.73 -0.04 -32.32
C GLN A 278 15.02 -0.37 -30.85
N CYS A 279 15.07 0.64 -29.98
CA CYS A 279 15.22 0.43 -28.55
C CYS A 279 14.02 -0.34 -27.99
N GLN A 280 12.79 0.11 -28.25
CA GLN A 280 11.59 -0.55 -27.73
C GLN A 280 11.43 -1.98 -28.25
N GLU A 281 11.73 -2.25 -29.52
CA GLU A 281 11.73 -3.63 -30.05
C GLU A 281 12.74 -4.53 -29.32
N SER A 282 13.92 -4.00 -28.98
CA SER A 282 14.92 -4.77 -28.22
C SER A 282 14.47 -5.09 -26.79
N ILE A 283 13.81 -4.14 -26.11
CA ILE A 283 13.24 -4.35 -24.78
C ILE A 283 12.07 -5.35 -24.86
N GLN A 284 11.20 -5.22 -25.86
CA GLN A 284 10.08 -6.14 -26.07
C GLN A 284 10.57 -7.59 -26.23
N LYS A 285 11.67 -7.81 -26.97
CA LYS A 285 12.29 -9.15 -27.09
C LYS A 285 12.77 -9.71 -25.75
N CYS A 286 13.22 -8.87 -24.83
CA CYS A 286 13.52 -9.30 -23.46
C CYS A 286 12.21 -9.66 -22.72
N TYR A 287 11.19 -8.81 -22.79
CA TYR A 287 9.88 -9.00 -22.17
C TYR A 287 9.14 -10.26 -22.64
N ASP A 288 9.41 -10.72 -23.87
CA ASP A 288 8.82 -11.92 -24.49
C ASP A 288 9.57 -13.22 -24.13
N GLY A 289 10.28 -13.24 -22.98
CA GLY A 289 11.04 -14.39 -22.52
C GLY A 289 12.43 -14.50 -23.16
N GLY A 290 13.03 -13.37 -23.53
CA GLY A 290 14.40 -13.32 -24.04
C GLY A 290 15.41 -13.82 -23.02
N SER A 291 16.52 -14.39 -23.49
CA SER A 291 17.63 -14.78 -22.60
C SER A 291 18.32 -13.54 -21.99
N ASN A 292 19.12 -13.73 -20.94
CA ASN A 292 19.91 -12.66 -20.33
C ASN A 292 20.68 -11.85 -21.38
N THR A 293 21.27 -12.51 -22.38
CA THR A 293 21.97 -11.84 -23.51
C THR A 293 21.07 -10.90 -24.31
N VAL A 294 19.80 -11.29 -24.56
CA VAL A 294 18.84 -10.42 -25.26
C VAL A 294 18.57 -9.16 -24.42
N CYS A 295 18.36 -9.34 -23.12
CA CYS A 295 18.11 -8.25 -22.17
C CYS A 295 19.33 -7.31 -22.01
N ILE A 296 20.54 -7.86 -21.90
CA ILE A 296 21.80 -7.09 -21.86
C ILE A 296 21.99 -6.26 -23.13
N ASN A 297 21.70 -6.86 -24.30
CA ASN A 297 21.80 -6.15 -25.57
C ASN A 297 20.79 -5.02 -25.67
N ALA A 298 19.57 -5.21 -25.16
CA ALA A 298 18.56 -4.17 -25.08
C ALA A 298 19.02 -3.02 -24.18
N PHE A 299 19.54 -3.33 -22.98
CA PHE A 299 20.14 -2.33 -22.08
C PHE A 299 21.24 -1.53 -22.77
N SER A 300 22.22 -2.22 -23.35
CA SER A 300 23.39 -1.58 -23.97
C SER A 300 22.99 -0.69 -25.16
N LEU A 301 22.05 -1.16 -25.97
CA LEU A 301 21.53 -0.40 -27.10
C LEU A 301 20.78 0.85 -26.64
N CYS A 302 19.80 0.68 -25.75
CA CYS A 302 18.93 1.75 -25.30
C CYS A 302 19.69 2.82 -24.50
N ASN A 303 20.60 2.43 -23.59
CA ASN A 303 21.39 3.41 -22.83
C ASN A 303 22.32 4.23 -23.72
N ARG A 304 22.95 3.60 -24.71
CA ARG A 304 23.77 4.30 -25.71
C ARG A 304 22.96 5.33 -26.51
N LEU A 305 21.71 5.02 -26.82
CA LEU A 305 20.84 5.86 -27.65
C LEU A 305 20.14 6.98 -26.86
N PHE A 306 19.81 6.74 -25.59
CA PHE A 306 18.96 7.64 -24.81
C PHE A 306 19.65 8.29 -23.61
N ILE A 307 20.55 7.59 -22.93
CA ILE A 307 21.24 8.13 -21.74
C ILE A 307 22.55 8.82 -22.11
N THR A 308 23.38 8.17 -22.93
CA THR A 308 24.69 8.69 -23.32
C THR A 308 24.64 10.08 -23.98
N PRO A 309 23.68 10.42 -24.88
CA PRO A 309 23.64 11.76 -25.47
C PRO A 309 23.43 12.85 -24.42
N TYR A 310 22.61 12.59 -23.40
CA TYR A 310 22.36 13.53 -22.32
C TYR A 310 23.58 13.65 -21.42
N SER A 311 24.15 12.54 -20.94
CA SER A 311 25.32 12.58 -20.06
C SER A 311 26.55 13.21 -20.73
N SER A 312 26.69 13.07 -22.05
CA SER A 312 27.76 13.70 -22.84
C SER A 312 27.71 15.23 -22.87
N THR A 313 26.58 15.85 -22.49
CA THR A 313 26.49 17.31 -22.32
C THR A 313 27.20 17.80 -21.06
N GLY A 314 27.48 16.90 -20.11
CA GLY A 314 27.96 17.23 -18.77
C GLY A 314 26.86 17.71 -17.81
N ALA A 315 25.59 17.64 -18.23
CA ALA A 315 24.45 17.86 -17.35
C ALA A 315 24.27 16.69 -16.37
N ASP A 316 23.67 17.00 -15.22
CA ASP A 316 23.37 16.00 -14.20
C ASP A 316 22.17 15.13 -14.64
N LEU A 317 22.35 13.81 -14.57
CA LEU A 317 21.31 12.82 -14.86
C LEU A 317 20.21 12.82 -13.79
N TYR A 318 20.52 13.30 -12.60
CA TYR A 318 19.63 13.32 -11.45
C TYR A 318 18.88 14.65 -11.29
N ASP A 319 19.28 15.70 -12.02
CA ASP A 319 18.60 16.99 -12.02
C ASP A 319 18.85 17.77 -13.32
N VAL A 320 17.79 18.02 -14.10
CA VAL A 320 17.88 18.77 -15.37
C VAL A 320 18.20 20.25 -15.19
N ARG A 321 18.09 20.78 -13.96
CA ARG A 321 18.32 22.21 -13.68
C ARG A 321 19.81 22.47 -13.59
N PRO A 322 20.34 23.50 -14.27
CA PRO A 322 21.77 23.79 -14.22
C PRO A 322 22.19 24.31 -12.84
N ASN A 323 23.47 24.09 -12.50
CA ASN A 323 24.13 24.64 -11.30
C ASN A 323 23.46 24.26 -9.96
N GLN A 324 22.95 23.03 -9.83
CA GLN A 324 22.55 22.55 -8.51
C GLN A 324 23.77 22.49 -7.58
N PRO A 325 23.63 22.89 -6.30
CA PRO A 325 24.71 22.73 -5.34
C PRO A 325 24.99 21.24 -5.13
N GLU A 326 26.26 20.85 -5.17
CA GLU A 326 26.67 19.51 -4.74
C GLU A 326 26.22 19.30 -3.28
N LEU A 327 25.73 18.10 -2.97
CA LEU A 327 25.40 17.73 -1.60
C LEU A 327 26.68 17.68 -0.76
N ASP A 328 26.72 18.42 0.34
CA ASP A 328 27.81 18.35 1.31
C ASP A 328 27.67 17.06 2.14
N SER A 329 28.46 16.04 1.78
CA SER A 329 28.42 14.71 2.39
C SER A 329 29.80 14.25 2.86
N GLY A 330 29.84 13.66 4.05
CA GLY A 330 31.00 12.95 4.61
C GLY A 330 30.65 11.53 5.07
N ILE A 331 29.60 10.93 4.48
CA ILE A 331 29.07 9.64 4.96
C ILE A 331 30.08 8.51 4.79
N ASN A 332 30.85 8.52 3.69
CA ASN A 332 31.80 7.46 3.40
C ASN A 332 32.91 7.44 4.44
N GLU A 333 33.48 8.61 4.77
CA GLU A 333 34.49 8.76 5.79
C GLU A 333 33.96 8.46 7.19
N TRP A 334 32.72 8.88 7.50
CA TRP A 334 32.14 8.69 8.83
C TRP A 334 31.77 7.23 9.10
N LEU A 335 31.18 6.53 8.13
CA LEU A 335 30.82 5.11 8.25
C LEU A 335 32.04 4.20 8.37
N ASN A 336 33.19 4.63 7.86
CA ASN A 336 34.47 3.93 7.99
C ASN A 336 35.22 4.22 9.31
N LYS A 337 34.65 4.99 10.24
CA LYS A 337 35.29 5.23 11.53
C LYS A 337 35.28 3.97 12.41
N PRO A 338 36.38 3.64 13.12
CA PRO A 338 36.44 2.47 13.98
C PRO A 338 35.33 2.43 15.04
N GLU A 339 35.00 3.57 15.64
CA GLU A 339 33.92 3.68 16.63
C GLU A 339 32.53 3.41 16.03
N VAL A 340 32.32 3.72 14.75
CA VAL A 340 31.06 3.47 14.04
C VAL A 340 30.95 1.99 13.68
N ILE A 341 32.01 1.44 13.10
CA ILE A 341 32.14 0.00 12.78
C ILE A 341 31.91 -0.86 14.03
N GLU A 342 32.49 -0.47 15.18
CA GLU A 342 32.31 -1.18 16.44
C GLU A 342 30.88 -1.06 16.98
N ALA A 343 30.33 0.15 17.02
CA ALA A 343 28.99 0.38 17.57
C ALA A 343 27.89 -0.34 16.79
N LEU A 344 28.06 -0.47 15.47
CA LEU A 344 27.09 -1.11 14.58
C LEU A 344 27.31 -2.63 14.42
N GLY A 345 28.42 -3.16 14.94
CA GLY A 345 28.77 -4.57 14.78
C GLY A 345 29.17 -4.94 13.35
N VAL A 346 29.67 -3.99 12.57
CA VAL A 346 30.06 -4.21 11.16
C VAL A 346 31.15 -5.27 11.07
N GLU A 347 30.98 -6.17 10.10
CA GLU A 347 31.84 -7.34 9.88
C GLU A 347 32.73 -7.23 8.62
N VAL A 348 32.65 -6.12 7.89
CA VAL A 348 33.51 -5.81 6.74
C VAL A 348 34.53 -4.72 7.08
N ASP A 349 35.67 -4.74 6.38
CA ASP A 349 36.78 -3.80 6.62
C ASP A 349 36.49 -2.36 6.17
N GLY A 350 35.48 -2.14 5.32
CA GLY A 350 35.15 -0.81 4.84
C GLY A 350 33.77 -0.69 4.22
N PHE A 351 33.29 0.55 4.20
CA PHE A 351 32.06 0.98 3.56
C PHE A 351 32.36 1.68 2.23
N GLU A 352 31.59 1.33 1.20
CA GLU A 352 31.46 2.10 -0.02
C GLU A 352 29.98 2.33 -0.33
N GLN A 353 29.64 3.51 -0.85
CA GLN A 353 28.25 3.87 -1.11
C GLN A 353 27.59 2.99 -2.16
N CYS A 354 28.30 2.63 -3.23
CA CYS A 354 27.79 1.78 -4.30
C CYS A 354 28.86 0.80 -4.76
N ASP A 355 28.49 -0.48 -4.84
CA ASP A 355 29.36 -1.54 -5.33
C ASP A 355 29.20 -1.73 -6.85
N THR A 356 30.29 -1.56 -7.59
CA THR A 356 30.28 -1.69 -9.06
C THR A 356 30.17 -3.14 -9.52
N THR A 357 30.62 -4.10 -8.72
CA THR A 357 30.48 -5.53 -9.00
C THR A 357 29.01 -5.91 -9.00
N VAL A 358 28.29 -5.57 -7.92
CA VAL A 358 26.83 -5.81 -7.82
C VAL A 358 26.10 -5.17 -9.00
N TYR A 359 26.44 -3.93 -9.35
CA TYR A 359 25.88 -3.26 -10.51
C TYR A 359 26.08 -4.08 -11.81
N LEU A 360 27.31 -4.55 -12.05
CA LEU A 360 27.66 -5.32 -13.25
C LEU A 360 26.97 -6.69 -13.28
N GLU A 361 26.79 -7.33 -12.15
CA GLU A 361 26.09 -8.61 -12.08
C GLU A 361 24.60 -8.50 -12.42
N PHE A 362 23.92 -7.49 -11.88
CA PHE A 362 22.54 -7.18 -12.24
C PHE A 362 22.40 -6.81 -13.72
N LEU A 363 23.41 -6.13 -14.27
CA LEU A 363 23.49 -5.92 -15.70
C LEU A 363 23.62 -7.25 -16.45
N TYR A 364 24.55 -8.12 -16.07
CA TYR A 364 24.84 -9.39 -16.77
C TYR A 364 23.81 -10.50 -16.51
N SER A 365 22.92 -10.35 -15.53
CA SER A 365 21.72 -11.18 -15.42
C SER A 365 20.59 -10.71 -16.34
N GLY A 366 20.69 -9.49 -16.88
CA GLY A 366 19.67 -8.88 -17.72
C GLY A 366 18.51 -8.24 -16.93
N ASP A 367 18.64 -8.09 -15.61
CA ASP A 367 17.55 -7.66 -14.72
C ASP A 367 17.01 -6.26 -15.05
N TRP A 368 17.89 -5.35 -15.50
CA TRP A 368 17.53 -3.99 -15.93
C TRP A 368 16.34 -3.92 -16.89
N MET A 369 16.27 -4.85 -17.84
CA MET A 369 15.24 -4.87 -18.88
C MET A 369 14.14 -5.88 -18.59
N GLN A 370 14.01 -6.36 -17.35
CA GLN A 370 12.91 -7.23 -16.96
C GLN A 370 11.62 -6.42 -16.70
N PRO A 371 10.43 -6.98 -16.96
CA PRO A 371 9.15 -6.26 -16.88
C PRO A 371 8.59 -6.21 -15.45
N MET A 372 9.24 -5.50 -14.53
CA MET A 372 8.85 -5.46 -13.11
C MET A 372 7.44 -4.88 -12.87
N HIS A 373 6.98 -3.97 -13.74
CA HIS A 373 5.59 -3.48 -13.73
C HIS A 373 4.53 -4.59 -13.78
N ARG A 374 4.84 -5.78 -14.32
CA ARG A 374 3.89 -6.91 -14.39
C ARG A 374 3.54 -7.49 -13.01
N LEU A 375 4.33 -7.19 -11.97
CA LEU A 375 4.03 -7.58 -10.59
C LEU A 375 3.00 -6.65 -9.92
N ILE A 376 2.87 -5.42 -10.41
CA ILE A 376 2.03 -4.37 -9.80
C ILE A 376 0.53 -4.73 -9.75
N PRO A 377 -0.09 -5.34 -10.78
CA PRO A 377 -1.52 -5.68 -10.73
C PRO A 377 -1.90 -6.63 -9.58
N ASP A 378 -1.06 -7.63 -9.29
CA ASP A 378 -1.29 -8.57 -8.18
C ASP A 378 -1.19 -7.87 -6.82
N ILE A 379 -0.30 -6.89 -6.71
CA ILE A 379 -0.14 -6.05 -5.52
C ILE A 379 -1.36 -5.14 -5.36
N LEU A 380 -1.76 -4.43 -6.42
CA LEU A 380 -2.92 -3.54 -6.45
C LEU A 380 -4.23 -4.26 -6.12
N ALA A 381 -4.33 -5.56 -6.39
CA ALA A 381 -5.48 -6.37 -6.00
C ALA A 381 -5.64 -6.54 -4.48
N LYS A 382 -4.57 -6.32 -3.70
CA LYS A 382 -4.52 -6.58 -2.27
C LYS A 382 -4.26 -5.32 -1.44
N ILE A 383 -3.35 -4.46 -1.89
CA ILE A 383 -2.89 -3.27 -1.16
C ILE A 383 -2.64 -2.08 -2.09
N PRO A 384 -2.63 -0.84 -1.57
CA PRO A 384 -2.30 0.33 -2.36
C PRO A 384 -0.84 0.40 -2.84
N VAL A 385 -0.68 1.04 -4.00
CA VAL A 385 0.60 1.38 -4.61
C VAL A 385 0.67 2.89 -4.82
N LEU A 386 1.72 3.51 -4.31
CA LEU A 386 2.06 4.90 -4.59
C LEU A 386 3.30 4.96 -5.48
N VAL A 387 3.21 5.72 -6.57
CA VAL A 387 4.36 6.13 -7.37
C VAL A 387 4.52 7.63 -7.21
N TYR A 388 5.73 8.11 -6.91
CA TYR A 388 6.02 9.55 -6.90
C TYR A 388 7.27 9.84 -7.71
N ALA A 389 7.32 10.99 -8.36
CA ALA A 389 8.47 11.38 -9.16
C ALA A 389 8.71 12.88 -9.10
N GLY A 390 9.96 13.27 -8.83
CA GLY A 390 10.43 14.63 -9.00
C GLY A 390 10.41 15.05 -10.47
N ASP A 391 9.87 16.24 -10.75
CA ASP A 391 9.69 16.73 -12.11
C ASP A 391 11.00 17.19 -12.80
N ALA A 392 12.09 17.35 -12.05
CA ALA A 392 13.40 17.73 -12.54
C ALA A 392 14.35 16.53 -12.74
N ASP A 393 13.96 15.31 -12.39
CA ASP A 393 14.77 14.12 -12.64
C ASP A 393 14.78 13.72 -14.12
N TYR A 394 15.96 13.46 -14.69
CA TYR A 394 16.08 12.94 -16.05
C TYR A 394 16.06 11.40 -16.09
N ILE A 395 16.87 10.75 -15.26
CA ILE A 395 17.18 9.31 -15.37
C ILE A 395 15.96 8.43 -15.09
N CYS A 396 15.06 8.86 -14.20
CA CYS A 396 13.79 8.21 -13.91
C CYS A 396 12.63 9.21 -13.94
N ASN A 397 12.62 10.04 -14.99
CA ASN A 397 11.73 11.18 -15.15
C ASN A 397 10.24 10.91 -14.90
N TRP A 398 9.56 11.94 -14.38
CA TRP A 398 8.14 11.91 -14.06
C TRP A 398 7.24 11.64 -15.27
N LEU A 399 7.65 12.02 -16.49
CA LEU A 399 6.88 11.76 -17.71
C LEU A 399 6.78 10.26 -17.99
N GLY A 400 7.90 9.54 -17.90
CA GLY A 400 7.97 8.10 -18.06
C GLY A 400 7.24 7.37 -16.94
N ASN A 401 7.45 7.80 -15.69
CA ASN A 401 6.72 7.27 -14.54
C ASN A 401 5.19 7.45 -14.70
N ARG A 402 4.77 8.61 -15.22
CA ARG A 402 3.38 8.86 -15.54
C ARG A 402 2.84 7.97 -16.65
N ALA A 403 3.63 7.72 -17.67
CA ALA A 403 3.20 6.99 -18.84
C ALA A 403 2.97 5.51 -18.57
N TRP A 404 3.86 4.86 -17.82
CA TRP A 404 3.72 3.42 -17.60
C TRP A 404 2.52 3.08 -16.73
N TYR A 405 2.20 3.86 -15.68
CA TYR A 405 1.01 3.56 -14.88
C TYR A 405 -0.27 3.77 -15.70
N LYS A 406 -0.28 4.74 -16.63
CA LYS A 406 -1.41 4.97 -17.54
C LYS A 406 -1.58 3.86 -18.55
N ALA A 407 -0.49 3.18 -18.91
CA ALA A 407 -0.48 2.02 -19.81
C ALA A 407 -0.70 0.68 -19.08
N LEU A 408 -0.55 0.65 -17.75
CA LEU A 408 -0.64 -0.56 -16.94
C LEU A 408 -2.01 -1.22 -17.09
N ASP A 409 -2.02 -2.51 -17.43
CA ASP A 409 -3.23 -3.32 -17.52
C ASP A 409 -3.61 -3.86 -16.14
N TRP A 410 -4.71 -3.37 -15.59
CA TRP A 410 -5.29 -3.82 -14.32
C TRP A 410 -6.74 -3.33 -14.17
N SER A 411 -7.47 -3.85 -13.19
CA SER A 411 -8.90 -3.57 -13.01
C SER A 411 -9.26 -2.10 -12.79
N GLY A 412 -8.35 -1.30 -12.23
CA GLY A 412 -8.52 0.14 -12.01
C GLY A 412 -7.98 1.04 -13.14
N HIS A 413 -7.56 0.46 -14.28
CA HIS A 413 -6.95 1.19 -15.40
C HIS A 413 -7.80 2.37 -15.87
N GLU A 414 -9.09 2.14 -16.16
CA GLU A 414 -10.00 3.20 -16.61
C GLU A 414 -10.24 4.25 -15.53
N ALA A 415 -10.29 3.85 -14.26
CA ALA A 415 -10.54 4.75 -13.14
C ALA A 415 -9.37 5.72 -12.95
N VAL A 416 -8.12 5.23 -12.95
CA VAL A 416 -6.92 6.07 -12.87
C VAL A 416 -6.78 6.98 -14.08
N ASN A 417 -7.04 6.47 -15.29
CA ASN A 417 -6.90 7.28 -16.50
C ASN A 417 -7.95 8.40 -16.63
N ASN A 418 -9.11 8.24 -16.01
CA ASN A 418 -10.16 9.25 -15.93
C ASN A 418 -10.10 10.10 -14.65
N ALA A 419 -9.21 9.77 -13.71
CA ALA A 419 -9.09 10.48 -12.45
C ALA A 419 -8.68 11.94 -12.67
N GLN A 420 -9.32 12.83 -11.92
CA GLN A 420 -8.97 14.24 -11.94
C GLN A 420 -7.67 14.47 -11.18
N VAL A 421 -6.80 15.31 -11.75
CA VAL A 421 -5.59 15.76 -11.08
C VAL A 421 -5.95 16.72 -9.96
N GLN A 422 -5.44 16.44 -8.77
CA GLN A 422 -5.61 17.25 -7.57
C GLN A 422 -4.31 17.97 -7.27
N ALA A 423 -4.35 19.30 -7.31
CA ALA A 423 -3.20 20.12 -6.94
C ALA A 423 -2.95 20.00 -5.43
N LEU A 424 -1.69 19.72 -5.08
CA LEU A 424 -1.22 19.61 -3.70
C LEU A 424 -0.62 20.95 -3.25
N TYR A 425 -1.11 21.46 -2.13
CA TYR A 425 -0.69 22.74 -1.58
C TYR A 425 -0.10 22.62 -0.18
N ALA A 426 0.96 23.39 0.08
CA ALA A 426 1.52 23.56 1.40
C ALA A 426 1.49 25.05 1.76
N GLY A 427 0.44 25.45 2.48
CA GLY A 427 0.04 26.86 2.53
C GLY A 427 -0.48 27.35 1.18
N ASP A 428 0.10 28.42 0.64
CA ASP A 428 -0.32 29.02 -0.64
C ASP A 428 0.44 28.45 -1.84
N GLU A 429 1.28 27.46 -1.60
CA GLU A 429 2.21 26.96 -2.60
C GLU A 429 1.81 25.61 -3.17
N HIS A 430 1.66 25.58 -4.48
CA HIS A 430 1.48 24.36 -5.26
C HIS A 430 2.81 23.63 -5.41
N TYR A 431 2.98 22.51 -4.71
CA TYR A 431 4.24 21.75 -4.71
C TYR A 431 4.17 20.43 -5.49
N GLY A 432 2.99 20.07 -5.99
CA GLY A 432 2.84 18.86 -6.79
C GLY A 432 1.40 18.59 -7.20
N ASP A 433 1.24 17.54 -8.00
CA ASP A 433 -0.04 17.10 -8.54
C ASP A 433 -0.28 15.63 -8.21
N LEU A 434 -1.42 15.34 -7.58
CA LEU A 434 -1.87 14.01 -7.20
C LEU A 434 -2.92 13.49 -8.17
N THR A 435 -2.69 12.31 -8.71
CA THR A 435 -3.70 11.48 -9.38
C THR A 435 -3.98 10.28 -8.51
N VAL A 436 -5.25 9.99 -8.21
CA VAL A 436 -5.62 8.89 -7.32
C VAL A 436 -6.93 8.24 -7.76
N ALA A 437 -6.91 6.92 -7.89
CA ALA A 437 -8.12 6.11 -8.07
C ALA A 437 -7.88 4.67 -7.61
N ASP A 438 -8.94 4.06 -7.06
CA ASP A 438 -8.90 2.71 -6.48
C ASP A 438 -7.71 2.52 -5.54
N ASN A 439 -6.83 1.55 -5.80
CA ASN A 439 -5.65 1.28 -4.98
C ASN A 439 -4.37 1.95 -5.52
N PHE A 440 -4.47 2.88 -6.46
CA PHE A 440 -3.29 3.50 -7.08
C PHE A 440 -3.26 5.01 -6.85
N ALA A 441 -2.08 5.53 -6.56
CA ALA A 441 -1.79 6.96 -6.58
C ALA A 441 -0.50 7.27 -7.33
N PHE A 442 -0.49 8.41 -8.02
CA PHE A 442 0.70 9.02 -8.61
C PHE A 442 0.86 10.47 -8.13
N ILE A 443 2.06 10.84 -7.70
CA ILE A 443 2.40 12.23 -7.35
C ILE A 443 3.54 12.72 -8.26
N GLN A 444 3.27 13.79 -9.01
CA GLN A 444 4.34 14.61 -9.58
C GLN A 444 4.76 15.64 -8.53
N ILE A 445 6.05 15.66 -8.17
CA ILE A 445 6.58 16.59 -7.16
C ILE A 445 7.37 17.67 -7.89
N PHE A 446 6.98 18.92 -7.70
CA PHE A 446 7.59 20.03 -8.41
C PHE A 446 8.94 20.43 -7.83
N GLN A 447 9.83 20.86 -8.72
CA GLN A 447 11.17 21.34 -8.42
C GLN A 447 12.08 20.31 -7.72
N ALA A 448 11.78 19.01 -7.86
CA ALA A 448 12.57 17.93 -7.26
C ALA A 448 13.33 17.13 -8.31
N GLY A 449 14.62 16.88 -8.06
CA GLY A 449 15.43 15.94 -8.84
C GLY A 449 15.17 14.47 -8.44
N HIS A 450 16.16 13.61 -8.68
CA HIS A 450 16.08 12.16 -8.45
C HIS A 450 15.85 11.82 -6.97
N TYR A 451 16.72 12.33 -6.10
CA TYR A 451 16.60 12.24 -4.65
C TYR A 451 15.57 13.27 -4.17
N VAL A 452 14.29 12.95 -4.30
CA VAL A 452 13.19 13.83 -3.89
C VAL A 452 13.36 14.34 -2.45
N PRO A 453 13.74 13.50 -1.46
CA PRO A 453 13.93 13.99 -0.09
C PRO A 453 15.11 14.98 0.04
N THR A 454 16.09 14.92 -0.88
CA THR A 454 17.34 15.71 -0.83
C THR A 454 17.28 17.05 -1.56
N HIS A 455 16.72 17.09 -2.78
CA HIS A 455 16.67 18.27 -3.66
C HIS A 455 15.52 19.23 -3.34
N GLN A 456 14.53 18.73 -2.61
CA GLN A 456 13.46 19.50 -2.02
C GLN A 456 13.52 19.38 -0.48
N PRO A 457 14.60 19.84 0.19
CA PRO A 457 14.43 20.19 1.60
C PRO A 457 13.43 21.35 1.68
N MET A 458 13.16 22.06 0.57
CA MET A 458 12.15 23.11 0.45
C MET A 458 10.74 22.61 0.07
N GLY A 459 10.56 21.51 -0.64
CA GLY A 459 9.23 20.91 -0.85
C GLY A 459 8.73 20.28 0.43
N TRP A 460 9.66 19.75 1.22
CA TRP A 460 9.40 19.40 2.61
C TRP A 460 9.42 20.63 3.57
N ARG A 461 10.25 21.67 3.39
CA ARG A 461 10.10 22.92 4.17
C ARG A 461 8.90 23.77 3.77
N ARG A 462 8.23 23.45 2.68
CA ARG A 462 6.93 24.05 2.34
C ARG A 462 5.81 23.23 2.98
N MET A 463 6.06 21.93 3.22
CA MET A 463 5.49 21.21 4.37
C MET A 463 6.02 21.69 5.76
N ASP A 464 6.78 22.79 5.92
CA ASP A 464 7.00 23.36 7.29
C ASP A 464 5.72 23.97 7.85
N LYS A 465 4.75 24.32 6.99
CA LYS A 465 3.38 24.61 7.42
C LYS A 465 2.56 23.36 7.70
N LEU A 466 3.14 22.18 7.48
CA LEU A 466 2.56 20.86 7.65
C LEU A 466 3.54 20.01 8.48
N GLU A 467 3.62 20.31 9.78
CA GLU A 467 4.39 19.60 10.81
C GLU A 467 4.43 18.07 10.56
N GLY A 468 5.58 17.53 10.12
CA GLY A 468 5.76 16.07 9.96
C GLY A 468 4.99 15.41 8.81
N GLU A 469 4.45 16.16 7.85
CA GLU A 469 3.40 15.63 6.98
C GLU A 469 3.81 14.93 5.68
N GLY A 470 5.06 14.80 5.24
CA GLY A 470 5.26 14.05 3.98
C GLY A 470 5.15 12.54 4.14
N VAL A 471 5.48 11.99 5.32
CA VAL A 471 5.05 10.63 5.72
C VAL A 471 3.57 10.67 6.04
N LYS A 472 3.06 11.62 6.84
CA LYS A 472 1.63 11.68 7.17
C LYS A 472 0.74 11.79 5.93
N LEU A 473 1.10 12.54 4.89
CA LEU A 473 0.37 12.75 3.63
C LEU A 473 0.53 11.53 2.73
N THR A 474 1.74 11.02 2.55
CA THR A 474 1.96 9.78 1.81
C THR A 474 1.18 8.63 2.46
N MET A 475 1.25 8.55 3.78
CA MET A 475 0.51 7.62 4.63
C MET A 475 -0.96 7.99 4.75
N GLU A 476 -1.41 9.23 4.62
CA GLU A 476 -2.83 9.63 4.66
C GLU A 476 -3.48 9.42 3.31
N ILE A 477 -2.73 9.57 2.22
CA ILE A 477 -3.07 9.15 0.87
C ILE A 477 -3.16 7.64 0.87
N VAL A 478 -2.13 6.91 1.30
CA VAL A 478 -2.15 5.45 1.44
C VAL A 478 -3.26 4.98 2.39
N ASN A 479 -3.42 5.58 3.57
CA ASN A 479 -4.49 5.25 4.53
C ASN A 479 -5.86 5.68 4.01
N GLY A 480 -5.94 6.73 3.20
CA GLY A 480 -7.13 7.16 2.48
C GLY A 480 -7.52 6.14 1.41
N LEU A 481 -6.54 5.60 0.68
CA LEU A 481 -6.69 4.52 -0.28
C LEU A 481 -7.11 3.22 0.43
N LEU A 482 -6.46 2.84 1.52
CA LEU A 482 -6.82 1.69 2.35
C LEU A 482 -8.23 1.81 2.92
N ARG A 483 -8.63 3.01 3.38
CA ARG A 483 -10.01 3.27 3.82
C ARG A 483 -11.02 3.09 2.68
N ARG A 484 -10.72 3.56 1.46
CA ARG A 484 -11.56 3.32 0.26
C ARG A 484 -11.57 1.85 -0.18
N ALA A 485 -10.43 1.16 -0.11
CA ALA A 485 -10.30 -0.26 -0.39
C ALA A 485 -11.11 -1.11 0.61
N SER A 486 -11.11 -0.74 1.89
CA SER A 486 -11.94 -1.36 2.93
C SER A 486 -13.44 -1.11 2.75
N LEU A 487 -13.82 -0.03 2.04
CA LEU A 487 -15.20 0.22 1.62
C LEU A 487 -15.55 -0.56 0.34
N LEU A 488 -14.55 -0.94 -0.47
CA LEU A 488 -14.69 -1.75 -1.70
C LEU A 488 -14.57 -3.26 -1.47
N SER A 489 -14.08 -3.72 -0.29
CA SER A 489 -14.15 -5.11 0.15
C SER A 489 -15.59 -5.49 0.52
N LYS A 490 -16.42 -5.60 -0.53
CA LYS A 490 -17.83 -5.94 -0.44
C LYS A 490 -18.02 -7.23 0.39
N PRO A 491 -18.93 -7.25 1.37
CA PRO A 491 -19.28 -8.47 2.05
C PRO A 491 -19.92 -9.47 1.07
N LYS A 492 -19.58 -10.76 1.22
CA LYS A 492 -19.91 -11.92 0.38
C LYS A 492 -21.37 -12.12 -0.05
N TRP A 493 -22.31 -11.27 0.35
CA TRP A 493 -23.74 -11.38 0.01
C TRP A 493 -24.14 -10.57 -1.25
N ILE A 494 -23.29 -9.70 -1.79
CA ILE A 494 -23.59 -8.99 -3.04
C ILE A 494 -23.27 -9.92 -4.22
N LYS A 495 -24.29 -10.62 -4.73
CA LYS A 495 -24.17 -11.37 -5.99
C LYS A 495 -24.25 -10.41 -7.18
N THR A 496 -23.36 -10.56 -8.14
CA THR A 496 -23.39 -9.82 -9.40
C THR A 496 -24.65 -10.18 -10.20
N GLY A 497 -25.48 -9.19 -10.53
CA GLY A 497 -26.66 -9.34 -11.40
C GLY A 497 -28.04 -9.19 -10.74
N GLU A 498 -28.14 -9.03 -9.41
CA GLU A 498 -29.43 -8.81 -8.74
C GLU A 498 -29.96 -7.38 -8.95
N THR A 499 -31.25 -7.25 -9.24
CA THR A 499 -31.88 -5.93 -9.37
C THR A 499 -32.06 -5.29 -7.99
N PHE A 500 -32.16 -3.95 -7.94
CA PHE A 500 -32.43 -3.22 -6.70
C PHE A 500 -33.65 -3.76 -5.94
N LYS A 501 -34.68 -4.20 -6.68
CA LYS A 501 -35.90 -4.80 -6.14
C LYS A 501 -35.61 -6.15 -5.46
N ASP A 502 -34.77 -6.99 -6.05
CA ASP A 502 -34.41 -8.30 -5.50
C ASP A 502 -33.66 -8.14 -4.18
N LYS A 503 -32.71 -7.20 -4.12
CA LYS A 503 -31.96 -6.85 -2.92
C LYS A 503 -32.88 -6.40 -1.78
N LEU A 504 -33.86 -5.55 -2.08
CA LEU A 504 -34.82 -5.06 -1.08
C LEU A 504 -35.76 -6.17 -0.60
N VAL A 505 -36.24 -7.02 -1.50
CA VAL A 505 -37.10 -8.17 -1.18
C VAL A 505 -36.38 -9.15 -0.26
N ASP A 506 -35.12 -9.45 -0.52
CA ASP A 506 -34.35 -10.37 0.33
C ASP A 506 -34.10 -9.81 1.74
N ILE A 507 -33.88 -8.50 1.87
CA ILE A 507 -33.78 -7.84 3.18
C ILE A 507 -35.13 -7.94 3.93
N LEU A 508 -36.24 -7.70 3.23
CA LEU A 508 -37.59 -7.80 3.82
C LEU A 508 -37.94 -9.22 4.25
N VAL A 509 -37.54 -10.23 3.47
CA VAL A 509 -37.71 -11.65 3.82
C VAL A 509 -36.90 -12.00 5.05
N GLU A 510 -35.66 -11.50 5.17
CA GLU A 510 -34.82 -11.76 6.34
C GLU A 510 -35.34 -11.07 7.60
N ILE A 511 -35.84 -9.83 7.50
CA ILE A 511 -36.51 -9.14 8.60
C ILE A 511 -37.76 -9.91 9.04
N GLY A 512 -38.57 -10.39 8.09
CA GLY A 512 -39.74 -11.22 8.38
C GLY A 512 -39.40 -12.52 9.09
N ARG A 513 -38.32 -13.20 8.67
CA ARG A 513 -37.78 -14.37 9.37
C ARG A 513 -37.31 -14.02 10.77
N LEU A 514 -36.56 -12.92 10.92
CA LEU A 514 -36.08 -12.48 12.22
C LEU A 514 -37.24 -12.19 13.18
N PHE A 515 -38.29 -11.50 12.73
CA PHE A 515 -39.51 -11.27 13.52
C PHE A 515 -40.18 -12.57 13.98
N ALA A 516 -40.22 -13.59 13.11
CA ALA A 516 -40.77 -14.90 13.44
C ALA A 516 -39.88 -15.67 14.44
N ASP A 517 -38.58 -15.46 14.37
CA ASP A 517 -37.59 -16.18 15.16
C ASP A 517 -37.31 -15.53 16.52
N VAL A 518 -37.67 -14.25 16.73
CA VAL A 518 -37.40 -13.49 17.98
C VAL A 518 -37.91 -14.18 19.25
N ASP A 519 -39.00 -14.94 19.17
CA ASP A 519 -39.54 -15.69 20.32
C ASP A 519 -38.87 -17.07 20.49
N SER A 520 -38.23 -17.61 19.44
CA SER A 520 -37.56 -18.93 19.45
C SER A 520 -36.04 -18.87 19.59
N LEU A 521 -35.42 -17.72 19.32
CA LEU A 521 -33.99 -17.50 19.45
C LEU A 521 -33.65 -17.32 20.93
N ALA A 522 -33.12 -18.39 21.54
CA ALA A 522 -32.73 -18.40 22.95
C ALA A 522 -31.51 -17.53 23.29
N LYS A 523 -30.90 -16.87 22.29
CA LYS A 523 -29.63 -16.13 22.43
C LYS A 523 -29.74 -14.70 21.86
N PRO A 524 -29.77 -13.67 22.72
CA PRO A 524 -29.82 -12.25 22.33
C PRO A 524 -28.69 -11.81 21.37
N GLN A 525 -27.52 -12.45 21.43
CA GLN A 525 -26.38 -12.18 20.56
C GLN A 525 -26.69 -12.52 19.09
N GLU A 526 -27.38 -13.62 18.83
CA GLU A 526 -27.73 -14.06 17.47
C GLU A 526 -28.76 -13.12 16.83
N ILE A 527 -29.71 -12.60 17.62
CA ILE A 527 -30.65 -11.56 17.19
C ILE A 527 -29.89 -10.26 16.87
N SER A 528 -28.93 -9.87 17.71
CA SER A 528 -28.11 -8.67 17.53
C SER A 528 -27.26 -8.74 16.27
N GLU A 529 -26.66 -9.89 15.98
CA GLU A 529 -25.84 -10.11 14.79
C GLU A 529 -26.68 -10.07 13.51
N ARG A 530 -27.86 -10.70 13.52
CA ARG A 530 -28.80 -10.64 12.39
C ARG A 530 -29.34 -9.23 12.16
N LEU A 531 -29.62 -8.47 13.23
CA LEU A 531 -30.02 -7.06 13.12
C LEU A 531 -28.93 -6.19 12.51
N LYS A 532 -27.70 -6.38 12.95
CA LYS A 532 -26.55 -5.66 12.41
C LYS A 532 -26.36 -5.97 10.93
N SER A 533 -26.48 -7.24 10.55
CA SER A 533 -26.43 -7.66 9.14
C SER A 533 -27.52 -6.99 8.28
N ILE A 534 -28.77 -6.97 8.77
CA ILE A 534 -29.88 -6.30 8.09
C ILE A 534 -29.60 -4.80 7.90
N LEU A 535 -29.10 -4.12 8.94
CA LEU A 535 -28.77 -2.70 8.88
C LEU A 535 -27.66 -2.44 7.87
N ASP A 536 -26.57 -3.20 7.89
CA ASP A 536 -25.47 -3.02 6.95
C ASP A 536 -25.93 -3.21 5.49
N ARG A 537 -26.85 -4.17 5.26
CA ARG A 537 -27.49 -4.36 3.95
C ARG A 537 -28.35 -3.16 3.53
N LEU A 538 -29.13 -2.59 4.46
CA LEU A 538 -29.96 -1.41 4.21
C LEU A 538 -29.12 -0.16 3.88
N TRP A 539 -28.02 0.04 4.60
CA TRP A 539 -27.09 1.14 4.34
C TRP A 539 -26.44 1.01 2.96
N ALA A 540 -26.00 -0.18 2.58
CA ALA A 540 -25.44 -0.42 1.24
C ALA A 540 -26.45 -0.12 0.11
N VAL A 541 -27.72 -0.46 0.32
CA VAL A 541 -28.81 -0.15 -0.63
C VAL A 541 -29.09 1.35 -0.71
N ASN A 542 -29.02 2.06 0.43
CA ASN A 542 -29.16 3.51 0.49
C ASN A 542 -28.01 4.24 -0.24
N ASP A 543 -26.77 3.76 -0.08
CA ASP A 543 -25.61 4.33 -0.76
C ASP A 543 -25.66 4.08 -2.29
N GLU A 544 -26.19 2.93 -2.72
CA GLU A 544 -26.50 2.64 -4.13
C GLU A 544 -27.59 3.59 -4.69
N LEU A 545 -28.58 3.98 -3.90
CA LEU A 545 -29.58 4.98 -4.31
C LEU A 545 -28.97 6.38 -4.45
N ASN A 546 -28.17 6.79 -3.47
CA ASN A 546 -27.54 8.11 -3.46
C ASN A 546 -26.56 8.27 -4.62
N SER A 547 -25.78 7.23 -4.93
CA SER A 547 -24.86 7.23 -6.08
C SER A 547 -25.56 7.29 -7.44
N ARG A 548 -26.78 6.75 -7.58
CA ARG A 548 -27.58 6.86 -8.82
C ARG A 548 -28.26 8.23 -9.00
N SER A 549 -28.46 9.00 -7.92
CA SER A 549 -29.12 10.31 -7.96
C SER A 549 -28.23 11.45 -8.51
N VAL A 550 -26.92 11.26 -8.57
CA VAL A 550 -25.95 12.28 -9.04
C VAL A 550 -25.84 12.33 -10.58
N GLY A 551 -26.56 11.44 -11.29
CA GLY A 551 -26.45 11.24 -12.74
C GLY A 551 -27.73 11.50 -13.54
N SER A 552 -28.54 12.51 -13.24
CA SER A 552 -29.40 13.18 -14.24
C SER A 552 -30.04 14.45 -13.66
N GLY A 553 -29.64 15.61 -14.17
CA GLY A 553 -30.30 16.87 -13.84
C GLY A 553 -31.68 16.97 -14.50
N ARG A 554 -32.74 16.94 -13.69
CA ARG A 554 -33.96 17.77 -13.84
C ARG A 554 -34.88 17.68 -12.61
N ASP A 555 -34.90 18.77 -11.85
CA ASP A 555 -35.97 19.31 -10.99
C ASP A 555 -36.97 18.34 -10.34
N ILE A 556 -36.71 17.90 -9.10
CA ILE A 556 -37.72 17.75 -8.05
C ILE A 556 -37.07 18.10 -6.69
N LEU A 557 -37.57 19.17 -6.05
CA LEU A 557 -37.24 19.75 -4.72
C LEU A 557 -36.11 20.79 -4.65
N ASN A 558 -36.38 21.97 -5.23
CA ASN A 558 -35.97 23.23 -4.60
C ASN A 558 -36.91 23.53 -3.43
N GLU A 559 -36.53 23.15 -2.21
CA GLU A 559 -36.80 23.92 -0.98
C GLU A 559 -35.60 23.76 -0.04
N PRO A 560 -35.15 24.82 0.64
CA PRO A 560 -34.05 24.71 1.59
C PRO A 560 -34.56 23.92 2.80
N LEU A 561 -33.94 22.78 3.12
CA LEU A 561 -34.13 22.14 4.42
C LEU A 561 -33.37 22.96 5.48
N SER A 562 -33.87 24.17 5.73
CA SER A 562 -33.64 24.93 6.95
C SER A 562 -34.39 24.26 8.09
N ASN A 563 -33.71 23.99 9.20
CA ASN A 563 -34.24 23.83 10.55
C ASN A 563 -35.74 23.46 10.68
N GLU A 564 -36.10 22.20 10.47
CA GLU A 564 -37.34 21.63 11.04
C GLU A 564 -37.04 20.30 11.75
N ASN A 565 -37.28 20.32 13.06
CA ASN A 565 -37.32 19.16 13.94
C ASN A 565 -38.43 18.20 13.46
N TRP A 566 -38.06 17.05 12.91
CA TRP A 566 -39.01 15.96 12.69
C TRP A 566 -39.22 15.21 14.01
N MET A 567 -40.23 15.64 14.76
CA MET A 567 -40.75 14.89 15.91
C MET A 567 -41.48 13.64 15.41
N VAL A 568 -40.78 12.50 15.44
CA VAL A 568 -41.44 11.21 15.67
C VAL A 568 -41.60 11.09 17.18
N GLY A 569 -42.83 11.05 17.68
CA GLY A 569 -43.15 11.09 19.11
C GLY A 569 -42.17 10.30 19.99
N ASP A 570 -41.50 11.02 20.90
CA ASP A 570 -40.66 10.58 22.01
C ASP A 570 -39.55 9.54 21.76
N LEU A 571 -39.10 9.33 20.52
CA LEU A 571 -38.04 8.35 20.22
C LEU A 571 -37.04 8.93 19.20
N GLY A 572 -35.85 9.31 19.69
CA GLY A 572 -34.78 9.99 18.94
C GLY A 572 -34.15 9.21 17.76
N PRO A 573 -33.17 9.80 17.05
CA PRO A 573 -32.60 9.24 15.83
C PRO A 573 -31.88 7.91 16.08
N ILE A 574 -32.19 6.91 15.25
CA ILE A 574 -31.60 5.57 15.33
C ILE A 574 -30.23 5.58 14.65
N THR A 575 -29.21 5.15 15.39
CA THR A 575 -27.80 5.12 15.00
C THR A 575 -27.26 3.68 15.04
N LYS A 576 -26.17 3.38 14.31
CA LYS A 576 -25.52 2.04 14.34
C LYS A 576 -25.15 1.60 15.78
N THR A 577 -24.97 2.57 16.69
CA THR A 577 -24.65 2.36 18.10
C THR A 577 -25.82 1.86 18.95
N ASP A 578 -27.07 2.04 18.52
CA ASP A 578 -28.29 1.62 19.23
C ASP A 578 -28.53 0.09 19.25
N PHE A 579 -27.70 -0.66 18.53
CA PHE A 579 -27.76 -2.11 18.37
C PHE A 579 -26.44 -2.82 18.71
N SER A 580 -25.53 -2.15 19.42
CA SER A 580 -24.32 -2.80 19.93
C SER A 580 -24.67 -3.88 20.96
N PRO A 581 -23.84 -4.94 21.12
CA PRO A 581 -24.06 -5.96 22.15
C PRO A 581 -24.14 -5.37 23.58
N GLN A 582 -23.50 -4.22 23.81
CA GLN A 582 -23.52 -3.48 25.07
C GLN A 582 -24.85 -2.72 25.31
N SER A 583 -25.56 -2.33 24.23
CA SER A 583 -26.85 -1.63 24.28
C SER A 583 -28.06 -2.57 24.45
N LEU A 584 -27.86 -3.88 24.29
CA LEU A 584 -28.87 -4.93 24.42
C LEU A 584 -28.53 -5.80 25.62
N LYS A 585 -29.00 -5.40 26.82
CA LYS A 585 -28.69 -6.13 28.06
C LYS A 585 -29.43 -7.48 28.09
N PRO A 586 -28.81 -8.55 28.65
CA PRO A 586 -29.35 -9.91 28.52
C PRO A 586 -30.62 -10.21 29.33
N ASP A 587 -31.00 -9.37 30.30
CA ASP A 587 -32.06 -9.73 31.25
C ASP A 587 -33.25 -8.76 31.30
N ARG A 588 -34.42 -9.32 30.96
CA ARG A 588 -35.81 -8.89 31.23
C ARG A 588 -36.29 -7.55 30.66
N ILE A 589 -36.39 -7.47 29.32
CA ILE A 589 -37.63 -7.10 28.58
C ILE A 589 -37.64 -7.91 27.28
N GLN A 590 -38.25 -9.10 27.34
CA GLN A 590 -38.25 -10.14 26.30
C GLN A 590 -39.13 -9.77 25.10
N ALA A 591 -38.62 -10.00 23.88
CA ALA A 591 -39.28 -9.90 22.57
C ALA A 591 -39.91 -8.54 22.19
N THR A 592 -40.54 -7.82 23.11
CA THR A 592 -41.26 -6.56 22.90
C THR A 592 -40.30 -5.40 22.61
N GLU A 593 -39.16 -5.33 23.30
CA GLU A 593 -38.09 -4.34 23.03
C GLU A 593 -37.47 -4.56 21.64
N TYR A 594 -37.23 -5.83 21.27
CA TYR A 594 -36.74 -6.20 19.94
C TYR A 594 -37.79 -5.91 18.87
N ARG A 595 -39.05 -6.31 19.07
CA ARG A 595 -40.15 -5.98 18.15
C ARG A 595 -40.32 -4.47 18.01
N ARG A 596 -40.18 -3.69 19.10
CA ARG A 596 -40.16 -2.22 19.07
C ARG A 596 -39.02 -1.71 18.20
N LYS A 597 -37.78 -2.12 18.45
CA LYS A 597 -36.62 -1.68 17.66
C LYS A 597 -36.67 -2.12 16.19
N ILE A 598 -37.20 -3.31 15.88
CA ILE A 598 -37.39 -3.75 14.51
C ILE A 598 -38.55 -2.96 13.85
N SER A 599 -39.62 -2.66 14.59
CA SER A 599 -40.73 -1.82 14.09
C SER A 599 -40.31 -0.37 13.85
N GLN A 600 -39.30 0.13 14.56
CA GLN A 600 -38.69 1.44 14.33
C GLN A 600 -37.92 1.54 13.01
N LEU A 601 -37.64 0.42 12.34
CA LEU A 601 -37.09 0.42 10.98
C LEU A 601 -38.18 0.69 9.92
N MET A 602 -39.46 0.53 10.26
CA MET A 602 -40.61 0.67 9.32
C MET A 602 -40.76 2.06 8.66
N PRO A 603 -40.49 3.20 9.33
CA PRO A 603 -40.55 4.52 8.69
C PRO A 603 -39.51 4.70 7.56
N PHE A 604 -38.31 4.12 7.70
CA PHE A 604 -37.30 4.12 6.62
C PHE A 604 -37.84 3.43 5.36
N PHE A 605 -38.72 2.44 5.50
CA PHE A 605 -39.33 1.72 4.38
C PHE A 605 -40.49 2.47 3.73
N GLN A 606 -41.28 3.25 4.47
CA GLN A 606 -42.32 4.09 3.86
C GLN A 606 -41.70 5.20 3.00
N VAL A 607 -40.56 5.74 3.43
CA VAL A 607 -39.78 6.69 2.62
C VAL A 607 -39.18 6.00 1.41
N ALA A 608 -38.51 4.84 1.56
CA ALA A 608 -37.97 4.08 0.44
C ALA A 608 -39.06 3.63 -0.57
N GLN A 609 -40.26 3.27 -0.10
CA GLN A 609 -41.42 3.04 -0.96
C GLN A 609 -41.90 4.32 -1.66
N ALA A 610 -41.94 5.47 -0.98
CA ALA A 610 -42.35 6.71 -1.63
C ALA A 610 -41.35 7.16 -2.71
N THR A 611 -40.04 7.00 -2.49
CA THR A 611 -38.98 7.39 -3.45
C THR A 611 -38.93 6.48 -4.69
N VAL A 612 -39.25 5.19 -4.54
CA VAL A 612 -39.27 4.23 -5.66
C VAL A 612 -40.48 4.42 -6.60
N TRP A 613 -41.56 5.05 -6.11
CA TRP A 613 -42.83 5.19 -6.86
C TRP A 613 -43.05 6.56 -7.50
N ALA A 614 -42.09 7.49 -7.38
CA ALA A 614 -42.13 8.80 -8.03
C ALA A 614 -41.76 8.76 -9.55
N VAL A 615 -41.53 7.58 -10.12
CA VAL A 615 -41.30 7.40 -11.57
C VAL A 615 -42.59 6.89 -12.24
N PRO A 616 -43.28 7.69 -13.07
CA PRO A 616 -44.53 7.27 -13.68
C PRO A 616 -44.27 6.46 -14.96
N MET A 617 -44.53 5.14 -14.95
CA MET A 617 -45.44 4.46 -15.89
C MET A 617 -45.45 2.92 -15.70
N LEU A 618 -46.68 2.37 -15.74
CA LEU A 618 -47.12 0.96 -15.68
C LEU A 618 -47.22 0.32 -14.27
N SER A 619 -48.37 0.64 -13.67
CA SER A 619 -48.91 0.26 -12.37
C SER A 619 -49.39 -1.21 -12.24
N LEU A 620 -48.97 -1.86 -11.15
CA LEU A 620 -49.69 -2.94 -10.47
C LEU A 620 -49.71 -2.61 -8.96
N PRO A 621 -50.87 -2.49 -8.28
CA PRO A 621 -50.89 -2.23 -6.85
C PRO A 621 -50.58 -3.52 -6.07
N ILE A 622 -49.51 -3.51 -5.27
CA ILE A 622 -49.29 -4.48 -4.19
C ILE A 622 -49.72 -3.77 -2.90
N GLY A 623 -50.85 -4.17 -2.32
CA GLY A 623 -51.28 -3.71 -1.01
C GLY A 623 -50.73 -4.62 0.08
N CYS A 624 -49.85 -4.10 0.93
CA CYS A 624 -49.50 -4.71 2.21
C CYS A 624 -50.25 -3.97 3.32
N SER A 625 -51.08 -4.67 4.08
CA SER A 625 -51.75 -4.11 5.27
C SER A 625 -51.61 -5.07 6.44
N LEU A 626 -51.23 -4.52 7.59
CA LEU A 626 -51.22 -5.22 8.87
C LEU A 626 -52.40 -4.68 9.68
N THR A 627 -53.30 -5.55 10.17
CA THR A 627 -54.46 -5.12 10.95
C THR A 627 -54.52 -5.88 12.26
N PHE A 628 -54.65 -5.15 13.36
CA PHE A 628 -54.88 -5.72 14.69
C PHE A 628 -56.38 -5.98 14.85
N LEU A 629 -56.75 -7.24 15.09
CA LEU A 629 -58.14 -7.59 15.42
C LEU A 629 -58.20 -7.99 16.89
N GLN A 630 -58.84 -7.15 17.69
CA GLN A 630 -59.14 -7.44 19.08
C GLN A 630 -60.49 -8.16 19.14
N ASN A 631 -60.49 -9.45 19.45
CA ASN A 631 -61.73 -10.22 19.52
C ASN A 631 -62.39 -9.98 20.89
N GLN A 632 -63.56 -9.34 20.93
CA GLN A 632 -64.17 -8.83 22.17
C GLN A 632 -64.65 -9.90 23.18
N HIS A 633 -64.40 -11.19 22.96
CA HIS A 633 -64.81 -12.25 23.87
C HIS A 633 -63.73 -13.21 24.35
N ASN A 634 -62.47 -13.06 23.95
CA ASN A 634 -61.33 -13.73 24.59
C ASN A 634 -60.08 -12.87 24.44
N SER A 635 -59.31 -12.72 25.52
CA SER A 635 -58.12 -11.86 25.61
C SER A 635 -56.90 -12.44 24.86
N GLU A 636 -57.05 -12.78 23.59
CA GLU A 636 -55.94 -13.11 22.69
C GLU A 636 -55.91 -12.11 21.53
N GLU A 637 -54.78 -11.41 21.39
CA GLU A 637 -54.49 -10.60 20.20
C GLU A 637 -54.03 -11.52 19.07
N VAL A 638 -54.74 -11.49 17.95
CA VAL A 638 -54.35 -12.22 16.73
C VAL A 638 -53.82 -11.20 15.72
N LEU A 639 -52.56 -11.37 15.32
CA LEU A 639 -51.92 -10.55 14.29
C LEU A 639 -52.13 -11.22 12.91
N GLU A 640 -52.83 -10.55 12.00
CA GLU A 640 -53.04 -11.05 10.64
C GLU A 640 -52.26 -10.17 9.64
N LEU A 641 -51.26 -10.76 8.96
CA LEU A 641 -50.56 -10.12 7.84
C LEU A 641 -51.22 -10.57 6.54
N LYS A 642 -51.90 -9.66 5.86
CA LYS A 642 -52.51 -9.93 4.54
C LYS A 642 -51.69 -9.28 3.44
N ILE A 643 -51.19 -10.11 2.53
CA ILE A 643 -50.56 -9.68 1.28
C ILE A 643 -51.52 -10.07 0.16
N GLN A 644 -52.11 -9.09 -0.52
CA GLN A 644 -53.02 -9.33 -1.65
C GLN A 644 -52.33 -9.06 -2.98
N PHE A 645 -52.42 -10.05 -3.88
CA PHE A 645 -52.03 -9.91 -5.28
C PHE A 645 -53.29 -10.01 -6.15
N SER A 646 -53.66 -8.94 -6.85
CA SER A 646 -54.72 -8.99 -7.86
C SER A 646 -54.13 -8.93 -9.27
N GLN A 647 -54.23 -10.02 -10.02
CA GLN A 647 -54.07 -9.97 -11.48
C GLN A 647 -55.43 -9.78 -12.14
N ALA A 648 -55.60 -8.71 -12.90
CA ALA A 648 -56.66 -8.62 -13.89
C ALA A 648 -56.16 -9.30 -15.17
N LEU A 649 -56.53 -10.57 -15.37
CA LEU A 649 -56.96 -11.17 -16.65
C LEU A 649 -57.18 -12.68 -16.43
N GLY A 650 -58.43 -13.04 -16.15
CA GLY A 650 -59.04 -14.31 -16.53
C GLY A 650 -58.32 -15.62 -16.23
N GLY A 651 -58.13 -15.97 -14.95
CA GLY A 651 -57.75 -17.34 -14.54
C GLY A 651 -57.53 -17.42 -13.04
N LYS A 652 -58.35 -18.21 -12.33
CA LYS A 652 -58.38 -18.27 -10.85
C LYS A 652 -57.09 -18.87 -10.28
N ALA A 653 -56.26 -18.03 -9.65
CA ALA A 653 -55.37 -18.45 -8.56
C ALA A 653 -55.21 -17.28 -7.57
N SER A 654 -55.72 -17.46 -6.36
CA SER A 654 -55.44 -16.59 -5.21
C SER A 654 -54.58 -17.38 -4.24
N PHE A 655 -53.37 -16.89 -3.95
CA PHE A 655 -52.55 -17.40 -2.84
C PHE A 655 -52.74 -16.48 -1.65
N ALA A 656 -53.52 -16.94 -0.66
CA ALA A 656 -53.54 -16.34 0.66
C ALA A 656 -52.63 -17.16 1.57
N ILE A 657 -51.55 -16.56 2.06
CA ILE A 657 -50.79 -17.14 3.17
C ILE A 657 -51.45 -16.61 4.46
N SER A 658 -52.45 -17.33 4.96
CA SER A 658 -52.99 -17.05 6.29
C SER A 658 -52.30 -17.97 7.30
N ARG A 659 -51.45 -17.41 8.17
CA ARG A 659 -50.91 -18.15 9.31
C ARG A 659 -51.58 -17.60 10.57
N SER A 660 -52.61 -18.31 11.07
CA SER A 660 -53.14 -18.08 12.40
C SER A 660 -52.10 -18.55 13.41
N LEU A 661 -51.44 -17.62 14.09
CA LEU A 661 -50.62 -17.95 15.25
C LEU A 661 -51.55 -18.30 16.41
N LYS A 662 -51.91 -19.58 16.56
CA LYS A 662 -52.56 -20.08 17.77
C LYS A 662 -51.53 -20.16 18.89
N SER A 663 -51.89 -19.62 20.05
CA SER A 663 -51.12 -19.72 21.28
C SER A 663 -50.87 -21.20 21.65
N LEU A 664 -49.62 -21.54 21.94
CA LEU A 664 -49.28 -22.73 22.72
C LEU A 664 -48.96 -22.25 24.12
N GLY A 665 -49.95 -22.40 25.00
CA GLY A 665 -49.87 -22.02 26.40
C GLY A 665 -49.15 -23.06 27.29
N ARG A 666 -48.80 -22.54 28.47
CA ARG A 666 -48.54 -23.19 29.76
C ARG A 666 -47.34 -24.14 29.88
N TYR A 667 -46.26 -23.57 30.40
CA TYR A 667 -45.32 -24.26 31.29
C TYR A 667 -46.03 -24.55 32.63
N GLU A 668 -46.21 -25.83 32.96
CA GLU A 668 -46.32 -26.28 34.36
C GLU A 668 -45.14 -27.20 34.67
N GLY A 669 -44.52 -26.95 35.82
CA GLY A 669 -43.24 -27.49 36.22
C GLY A 669 -43.23 -28.97 36.59
N GLY A 670 -42.06 -29.59 36.44
CA GLY A 670 -41.74 -30.92 36.94
C GLY A 670 -40.28 -31.26 36.64
N ALA A 671 -39.48 -31.47 37.68
CA ALA A 671 -38.07 -31.81 37.65
C ALA A 671 -37.80 -33.22 37.05
N PRO A 672 -36.52 -33.58 36.76
CA PRO A 672 -36.12 -34.46 35.66
C PRO A 672 -36.11 -35.95 36.01
N ARG A 673 -36.17 -36.84 35.00
CA ARG A 673 -35.65 -38.23 35.09
C ARG A 673 -35.14 -38.77 33.75
N ILE A 674 -33.84 -39.13 33.81
CA ILE A 674 -32.95 -39.98 32.99
C ILE A 674 -32.99 -39.79 31.48
#